data_AF-A0A179V672-F1
#
_entry.id   AF-A0A179V672-F1
#
_cell.length_a   1.000
_cell.length_b   1.000
_cell.length_c   1.000
_cell.angle_alpha   90.00
_cell.angle_beta   90.00
_cell.angle_gamma   90.00
#
_symmetry.space_group_name_H-M   'P 1'
#
loop_
_entity.id
_entity.type
_entity.pdbx_description
1 polymer ?
#
loop_
_entity_poly.entity_id
_entity_poly.type
_entity_poly.pdbx_seq_one_letter_code
_entity_poly.pdbx_strand_id
1 'polypeptide(L)'
;MLSADSPEVLRREAAALLAYVLDHPRVAPQRIAGMIFRTRVARRCRALAAVNDHAQLVAALRAVVTGAEHPLVIRNSEPATARRHGFVFPGQGGQRPGMGRLFYDAFPVFRAEVDRCSALFDAQFGRSPLNYLLDGQLPADDSASVVQPALFTQMSGLAALWRSVGVNPHTTVGHSQGEIAAAYASGVMSLDDAVTVVGTRARIADEFPADDYAMAVIAADRDTCESLLARQSGWAELSVINSPSMVGISGQHSTVHQIVEHLTADGVFARVIPVRYPAHTSMIASIGAEIRKALVERLGDNKFTSSEIDCIGATLGTAISPDMPVEQYWFWNLRNPVRFDRAIAAASTAHVDTFVELAEHPTLQLAIRENLAALGTERTACVVGTSNRNATDLTEFTANLANLAVHDLDYPWDALRGEASGPVALPLPDFPNVQNNNVPLWLSYRSAEGGVSVPKQPVATPEPEHAADDSESQVYPRLLREAWTKVTRRSMLPPRSYAFIDGTGAAGTLVEALRDSAPNFGSTAHIVTEASKSGIGEGDTVVIVLPAPTELSDREATDAVAQFFGSRTWWPEPSSAVTGCWLITVGGEQAIVDDAPSHPVHAAIAAGFRCMGTEHPGIAFRHLDLTPDIAQPDNADAILAALQSAGESELALRADGVYAKRIVDLDEDSDRGSSAGVPDHVVITGGTGKLGQEFCEHYARLGTQQITLISRSGETDAVAGRLNAIRRSTGAKVRAIACDITDGTAVAELAEQLRDAPANLIIHAAVDYSDVPLAEVTAERFQQALRAKVGGIVSVLDAVPRTDSCRVMLCSSLAATIGGKGQLMYAAGNRMLDVLAARQRAVGMDCVSVQWGQWTVHLELDDTGIAKLAAAGVHPMRPADALAVGMGDHHGNTLVGSFDLVQARAMLGVFGYGPLLSELKDTGTVVTPAKTAPPAVAVPEDRPGHLVQLLAEVIGADHADSIDTTMPMVAMGLDSLQALEFRRRVQAELNFELPVQDLLGGASVDHVIDALAAQTR
;
A
#
# COMPACT_ATOMS: atom_id res chain seq x y z
N MET A 1 -40.49 2.69 -7.41
CA MET A 1 -39.42 2.42 -6.43
C MET A 1 -40.08 2.06 -5.11
N LEU A 2 -39.60 1.02 -4.44
CA LEU A 2 -39.98 0.59 -3.10
C LEU A 2 -38.72 0.65 -2.25
N SER A 3 -38.80 1.12 -1.02
CA SER A 3 -37.63 1.13 -0.13
C SER A 3 -37.99 0.97 1.33
N ALA A 4 -37.06 0.41 2.11
CA ALA A 4 -37.18 0.20 3.55
C ALA A 4 -35.80 0.14 4.24
N ASP A 5 -35.79 0.06 5.57
CA ASP A 5 -34.57 -0.04 6.38
C ASP A 5 -34.06 -1.49 6.53
N SER A 6 -34.92 -2.46 6.23
CA SER A 6 -34.60 -3.89 6.23
C SER A 6 -35.34 -4.64 5.11
N PRO A 7 -34.84 -5.81 4.68
CA PRO A 7 -35.51 -6.64 3.67
C PRO A 7 -36.93 -7.08 4.10
N GLU A 8 -37.16 -7.27 5.40
CA GLU A 8 -38.47 -7.66 5.93
C GLU A 8 -39.48 -6.51 5.82
N VAL A 9 -39.09 -5.29 6.17
CA VAL A 9 -39.95 -4.11 6.04
C VAL A 9 -40.23 -3.81 4.57
N LEU A 10 -39.27 -4.07 3.66
CA LEU A 10 -39.47 -3.93 2.21
C LEU A 10 -40.59 -4.85 1.71
N ARG A 11 -40.62 -6.12 2.16
CA ARG A 11 -41.69 -7.07 1.82
C ARG A 11 -43.05 -6.61 2.34
N ARG A 12 -43.09 -6.04 3.55
CA ARG A 12 -44.32 -5.47 4.12
C ARG A 12 -44.80 -4.24 3.36
N GLU A 13 -43.91 -3.33 2.97
CA GLU A 13 -44.24 -2.16 2.13
C GLU A 13 -44.83 -2.62 0.80
N ALA A 14 -44.21 -3.62 0.16
CA ALA A 14 -44.71 -4.22 -1.06
C ALA A 14 -46.09 -4.89 -0.87
N ALA A 15 -46.32 -5.57 0.26
CA ALA A 15 -47.60 -6.20 0.56
C ALA A 15 -48.73 -5.18 0.78
N ALA A 16 -48.44 -4.08 1.48
CA ALA A 16 -49.40 -2.98 1.68
C ALA A 16 -49.77 -2.31 0.35
N LEU A 17 -48.80 -2.07 -0.52
CA LEU A 17 -49.04 -1.53 -1.85
C LEU A 17 -49.77 -2.53 -2.76
N LEU A 18 -49.47 -3.82 -2.67
CA LEU A 18 -50.17 -4.87 -3.41
C LEU A 18 -51.65 -4.90 -3.04
N ALA A 19 -52.00 -4.84 -1.76
CA ALA A 19 -53.38 -4.78 -1.30
C ALA A 19 -54.11 -3.55 -1.88
N TYR A 20 -53.49 -2.37 -1.79
CA TYR A 20 -54.05 -1.14 -2.35
C TYR A 20 -54.28 -1.23 -3.86
N VAL A 21 -53.32 -1.77 -4.62
CA VAL A 21 -53.39 -1.92 -6.08
C VAL A 21 -54.52 -2.88 -6.49
N LEU A 22 -54.75 -3.95 -5.73
CA LEU A 22 -55.83 -4.91 -5.99
C LEU A 22 -57.22 -4.30 -5.73
N ASP A 23 -57.36 -3.47 -4.70
CA ASP A 23 -58.61 -2.78 -4.37
C ASP A 23 -58.92 -1.60 -5.31
N HIS A 24 -57.88 -1.05 -5.98
CA HIS A 24 -57.99 0.12 -6.85
C HIS A 24 -57.52 -0.14 -8.30
N PRO A 25 -58.16 -1.07 -9.05
CA PRO A 25 -57.68 -1.51 -10.37
C PRO A 25 -57.70 -0.42 -11.46
N ARG A 26 -58.42 0.69 -11.23
CA ARG A 26 -58.49 1.82 -12.17
C ARG A 26 -57.38 2.85 -11.97
N VAL A 27 -56.57 2.73 -10.91
CA VAL A 27 -55.46 3.65 -10.66
C VAL A 27 -54.26 3.21 -11.50
N ALA A 28 -53.86 4.08 -12.43
CA ALA A 28 -52.72 3.80 -13.32
C ALA A 28 -51.39 3.71 -12.54
N PRO A 29 -50.45 2.83 -12.93
CA PRO A 29 -49.14 2.70 -12.28
C PRO A 29 -48.38 4.01 -12.13
N GLN A 30 -48.49 4.92 -13.10
CA GLN A 30 -47.82 6.23 -13.09
C GLN A 30 -48.32 7.12 -11.94
N ARG A 31 -49.62 7.05 -11.60
CA ARG A 31 -50.21 7.78 -10.46
C ARG A 31 -49.65 7.25 -9.13
N ILE A 32 -49.43 5.94 -9.04
CA ILE A 32 -48.86 5.28 -7.85
C ILE A 32 -47.38 5.64 -7.71
N ALA A 33 -46.60 5.54 -8.79
CA ALA A 33 -45.21 5.96 -8.80
C ALA A 33 -45.05 7.43 -8.40
N GLY A 34 -45.86 8.32 -8.97
CA GLY A 34 -45.88 9.74 -8.61
C GLY A 34 -46.30 10.01 -7.15
N MET A 35 -47.20 9.21 -6.58
CA MET A 35 -47.53 9.29 -5.15
C MET A 35 -46.35 8.86 -4.29
N ILE A 36 -45.67 7.76 -4.64
CA ILE A 36 -44.50 7.25 -3.91
C ILE A 36 -43.35 8.27 -3.94
N PHE A 37 -42.94 8.73 -5.12
CA PHE A 37 -41.84 9.70 -5.23
C PHE A 37 -42.11 11.00 -4.45
N ARG A 38 -43.37 11.44 -4.35
CA ARG A 38 -43.74 12.65 -3.60
C ARG A 38 -43.84 12.46 -2.08
N THR A 39 -44.11 11.24 -1.61
CA THR A 39 -44.45 11.00 -0.19
C THR A 39 -43.51 10.04 0.52
N ARG A 40 -42.48 9.53 -0.16
CA ARG A 40 -41.51 8.56 0.37
C ARG A 40 -40.09 9.05 0.18
N VAL A 41 -39.29 8.93 1.24
CA VAL A 41 -37.84 9.05 1.18
C VAL A 41 -37.25 7.69 0.86
N ALA A 42 -36.29 7.63 -0.08
CA ALA A 42 -35.62 6.39 -0.44
C ALA A 42 -34.71 5.90 0.69
N ARG A 43 -34.97 4.69 1.18
CA ARG A 43 -34.17 4.01 2.23
C ARG A 43 -33.23 2.97 1.62
N ARG A 44 -32.39 2.34 2.43
CA ARG A 44 -31.24 1.52 1.98
C ARG A 44 -31.60 0.17 1.33
N CYS A 45 -32.67 -0.50 1.72
CA CYS A 45 -33.13 -1.73 1.05
C CYS A 45 -34.14 -1.36 -0.02
N ARG A 46 -33.84 -1.63 -1.30
CA ARG A 46 -34.54 -1.04 -2.45
C ARG A 46 -34.98 -2.09 -3.46
N ALA A 47 -36.16 -1.87 -4.04
CA ALA A 47 -36.63 -2.57 -5.21
C ALA A 47 -37.22 -1.58 -6.23
N LEU A 48 -36.79 -1.66 -7.48
CA LEU A 48 -37.32 -0.89 -8.59
C LEU A 48 -38.09 -1.82 -9.52
N ALA A 49 -39.34 -1.44 -9.83
CA ALA A 49 -40.19 -2.18 -10.74
C ALA A 49 -40.45 -1.32 -11.99
N ALA A 50 -40.10 -1.82 -13.17
CA ALA A 50 -40.35 -1.19 -14.47
C ALA A 50 -41.63 -1.79 -15.07
N VAL A 51 -42.75 -1.06 -14.97
CA VAL A 51 -44.09 -1.58 -15.32
C VAL A 51 -44.88 -0.57 -16.14
N ASN A 52 -45.62 -1.06 -17.14
CA ASN A 52 -46.42 -0.24 -18.05
C ASN A 52 -47.92 -0.28 -17.72
N ASP A 53 -48.38 -1.39 -17.15
CA ASP A 53 -49.78 -1.63 -16.85
C ASP A 53 -50.01 -2.18 -15.44
N HIS A 54 -51.28 -2.28 -15.07
CA HIS A 54 -51.71 -2.74 -13.75
C HIS A 54 -51.33 -4.20 -13.47
N ALA A 55 -51.42 -5.08 -14.47
CA ALA A 55 -51.11 -6.50 -14.30
C ALA A 55 -49.61 -6.71 -14.03
N GLN A 56 -48.74 -5.99 -14.74
CA GLN A 56 -47.31 -5.97 -14.50
C GLN A 56 -46.96 -5.43 -13.11
N LEU A 57 -47.64 -4.37 -12.66
CA LEU A 57 -47.46 -3.83 -11.31
C LEU A 57 -47.81 -4.86 -10.22
N VAL A 58 -48.93 -5.58 -10.39
CA VAL A 58 -49.34 -6.65 -9.47
C VAL A 58 -48.31 -7.79 -9.45
N ALA A 59 -47.84 -8.23 -10.62
CA ALA A 59 -46.83 -9.29 -10.72
C ALA A 59 -45.50 -8.89 -10.05
N ALA A 60 -45.02 -7.66 -10.32
CA ALA A 60 -43.81 -7.12 -9.72
C ALA A 60 -43.91 -7.02 -8.19
N LEU A 61 -45.02 -6.49 -7.66
CA LEU A 61 -45.23 -6.39 -6.21
C LEU A 61 -45.27 -7.76 -5.54
N ARG A 62 -45.94 -8.75 -6.16
CA ARG A 62 -45.94 -10.14 -5.66
C ARG A 62 -44.53 -10.72 -5.59
N ALA A 63 -43.71 -10.50 -6.61
CA ALA A 63 -42.32 -10.96 -6.62
C ALA A 63 -41.51 -10.34 -5.46
N VAL A 64 -41.69 -9.04 -5.18
CA VAL A 64 -41.02 -8.39 -4.04
C VAL A 64 -41.51 -8.98 -2.71
N VAL A 65 -42.82 -9.21 -2.55
CA VAL A 65 -43.41 -9.81 -1.34
C VAL A 65 -42.85 -11.21 -1.08
N THR A 66 -42.82 -12.08 -2.09
CA THR A 66 -42.34 -13.46 -1.96
C THR A 66 -40.81 -13.56 -1.97
N GLY A 67 -40.13 -12.48 -2.34
CA GLY A 67 -38.69 -12.49 -2.57
C GLY A 67 -38.26 -13.27 -3.82
N ALA A 68 -39.17 -13.54 -4.75
CA ALA A 68 -38.86 -14.24 -6.01
C ALA A 68 -38.19 -13.29 -7.02
N GLU A 69 -37.40 -13.85 -7.93
CA GLU A 69 -36.87 -13.11 -9.08
C GLU A 69 -37.98 -12.80 -10.09
N HIS A 70 -37.91 -11.63 -10.72
CA HIS A 70 -38.87 -11.23 -11.74
C HIS A 70 -38.20 -10.29 -12.75
N PRO A 71 -38.38 -10.47 -14.07
CA PRO A 71 -37.69 -9.68 -15.09
C PRO A 71 -37.90 -8.16 -15.00
N LEU A 72 -39.08 -7.75 -14.50
CA LEU A 72 -39.42 -6.33 -14.32
C LEU A 72 -38.95 -5.74 -12.98
N VAL A 73 -38.31 -6.52 -12.12
CA VAL A 73 -37.92 -6.09 -10.76
C VAL A 73 -36.41 -6.22 -10.57
N ILE A 74 -35.78 -5.09 -10.28
CA ILE A 74 -34.37 -5.03 -9.87
C ILE A 74 -34.34 -4.66 -8.38
N ARG A 75 -33.56 -5.39 -7.59
CA ARG A 75 -33.46 -5.20 -6.14
C ARG A 75 -32.03 -5.37 -5.68
N ASN A 76 -31.67 -4.67 -4.61
CA ASN A 76 -30.41 -4.93 -3.94
C ASN A 76 -30.55 -6.12 -2.97
N SER A 77 -29.56 -7.00 -2.96
CA SER A 77 -29.44 -8.08 -1.97
C SER A 77 -28.90 -7.56 -0.64
N GLU A 78 -28.01 -6.58 -0.73
CA GLU A 78 -27.39 -5.87 0.40
C GLU A 78 -27.91 -4.42 0.47
N PRO A 79 -27.90 -3.78 1.65
CA PRO A 79 -28.26 -2.38 1.76
C PRO A 79 -27.41 -1.47 0.84
N ALA A 80 -28.07 -0.50 0.20
CA ALA A 80 -27.40 0.51 -0.62
C ALA A 80 -26.36 1.30 0.20
N THR A 81 -25.23 1.61 -0.43
CA THR A 81 -24.12 2.39 0.13
C THR A 81 -23.87 3.60 -0.77
N ALA A 82 -23.23 4.65 -0.24
CA ALA A 82 -22.77 5.75 -1.09
C ALA A 82 -21.80 5.23 -2.16
N ARG A 83 -21.96 5.67 -3.41
CA ARG A 83 -21.15 5.21 -4.55
C ARG A 83 -20.38 6.35 -5.19
N ARG A 84 -19.19 6.04 -5.71
CA ARG A 84 -18.38 6.99 -6.48
C ARG A 84 -18.27 6.50 -7.93
N HIS A 85 -18.98 7.20 -8.81
CA HIS A 85 -19.02 6.89 -10.23
C HIS A 85 -17.77 7.33 -10.98
N GLY A 86 -17.20 6.40 -11.76
CA GLY A 86 -16.17 6.62 -12.75
C GLY A 86 -16.72 6.43 -14.16
N PHE A 87 -16.70 7.48 -14.99
CA PHE A 87 -17.07 7.35 -16.40
C PHE A 87 -15.87 6.90 -17.22
N VAL A 88 -16.01 5.79 -17.93
CA VAL A 88 -14.95 5.22 -18.75
C VAL A 88 -15.22 5.49 -20.23
N PHE A 89 -14.26 6.14 -20.87
CA PHE A 89 -14.33 6.58 -22.27
C PHE A 89 -13.42 5.69 -23.12
N PRO A 90 -13.98 4.74 -23.89
CA PRO A 90 -13.17 3.80 -24.66
C PRO A 90 -12.53 4.43 -25.91
N GLY A 91 -11.50 3.75 -26.41
CA GLY A 91 -10.83 4.08 -27.67
C GLY A 91 -11.56 3.58 -28.91
N GLN A 92 -10.82 3.43 -30.01
CA GLN A 92 -11.32 2.91 -31.28
C GLN A 92 -11.47 1.37 -31.24
N GLY A 93 -12.50 0.84 -31.89
CA GLY A 93 -12.74 -0.61 -32.07
C GLY A 93 -14.20 -1.05 -31.96
N GLY A 94 -15.07 -0.21 -31.41
CA GLY A 94 -16.51 -0.47 -31.25
C GLY A 94 -17.42 0.25 -32.25
N GLN A 95 -16.89 1.18 -33.04
CA GLN A 95 -17.65 2.07 -33.90
C GLN A 95 -18.42 1.35 -35.01
N ARG A 96 -19.53 1.96 -35.43
CA ARG A 96 -20.27 1.61 -36.65
C ARG A 96 -21.14 2.78 -37.09
N PRO A 97 -21.50 2.85 -38.38
CA PRO A 97 -22.55 3.76 -38.83
C PRO A 97 -23.88 3.53 -38.08
N GLY A 98 -24.56 4.61 -37.74
CA GLY A 98 -25.86 4.58 -37.04
C GLY A 98 -25.79 4.33 -35.52
N MET A 99 -24.59 4.27 -34.91
CA MET A 99 -24.43 3.98 -33.47
C MET A 99 -25.09 4.99 -32.52
N GLY A 100 -25.28 6.23 -32.97
CA GLY A 100 -25.90 7.29 -32.15
C GLY A 100 -27.42 7.38 -32.28
N ARG A 101 -28.01 6.71 -33.28
CA ARG A 101 -29.40 6.95 -33.70
C ARG A 101 -30.42 6.73 -32.58
N LEU A 102 -30.30 5.61 -31.87
CA LEU A 102 -31.22 5.24 -30.80
C LEU A 102 -31.29 6.33 -29.71
N PHE A 103 -30.14 6.82 -29.27
CA PHE A 103 -30.03 7.82 -28.21
C PHE A 103 -30.42 9.21 -28.70
N TYR A 104 -30.08 9.55 -29.95
CA TYR A 104 -30.46 10.80 -30.58
C TYR A 104 -31.98 10.95 -30.66
N ASP A 105 -32.68 9.88 -31.04
CA ASP A 105 -34.14 9.86 -31.12
C ASP A 105 -34.79 9.91 -29.73
N ALA A 106 -34.21 9.23 -28.73
CA ALA A 106 -34.83 9.07 -27.41
C ALA A 106 -34.53 10.19 -26.39
N PHE A 107 -33.35 10.82 -26.43
CA PHE A 107 -32.90 11.76 -25.39
C PHE A 107 -32.58 13.16 -25.97
N PRO A 108 -33.38 14.19 -25.66
CA PRO A 108 -33.12 15.56 -26.12
C PRO A 108 -31.75 16.11 -25.69
N VAL A 109 -31.26 15.74 -24.50
CA VAL A 109 -29.95 16.15 -23.99
C VAL A 109 -28.79 15.54 -24.78
N PHE A 110 -28.91 14.27 -25.18
CA PHE A 110 -27.94 13.60 -26.05
C PHE A 110 -27.92 14.30 -27.41
N ARG A 111 -29.11 14.55 -27.97
CA ARG A 111 -29.29 15.24 -29.25
C ARG A 111 -28.62 16.62 -29.26
N ALA A 112 -28.91 17.44 -28.25
CA ALA A 112 -28.35 18.78 -28.14
C ALA A 112 -26.82 18.76 -28.07
N GLU A 113 -26.24 17.81 -27.34
CA GLU A 113 -24.79 17.70 -27.23
C GLU A 113 -24.16 17.20 -28.54
N VAL A 114 -24.77 16.20 -29.20
CA VAL A 114 -24.32 15.73 -30.51
C VAL A 114 -24.38 16.82 -31.57
N ASP A 115 -25.46 17.61 -31.61
CA ASP A 115 -25.61 18.73 -32.55
C ASP A 115 -24.54 19.80 -32.30
N ARG A 116 -24.23 20.09 -31.02
CA ARG A 116 -23.21 21.05 -30.61
C ARG A 116 -21.80 20.62 -31.03
N CYS A 117 -21.40 19.37 -30.74
CA CYS A 117 -20.13 18.83 -31.22
C CYS A 117 -20.06 18.81 -32.75
N SER A 118 -21.15 18.38 -33.40
CA SER A 118 -21.23 18.26 -34.86
C SER A 118 -21.07 19.59 -35.58
N ALA A 119 -21.65 20.66 -35.04
CA ALA A 119 -21.52 22.01 -35.57
C ALA A 119 -20.07 22.54 -35.44
N LEU A 120 -19.38 22.22 -34.35
CA LEU A 120 -17.99 22.64 -34.16
C LEU A 120 -17.02 21.89 -35.07
N PHE A 121 -17.18 20.57 -35.24
CA PHE A 121 -16.38 19.83 -36.24
C PHE A 121 -16.59 20.37 -37.66
N ASP A 122 -17.83 20.69 -38.03
CA ASP A 122 -18.13 21.29 -39.33
C ASP A 122 -17.47 22.67 -39.48
N ALA A 123 -17.57 23.51 -38.45
CA ALA A 123 -16.97 24.85 -38.46
C ALA A 123 -15.43 24.82 -38.53
N GLN A 124 -14.77 23.93 -37.78
CA GLN A 124 -13.30 23.90 -37.67
C GLN A 124 -12.60 23.02 -38.73
N PHE A 125 -13.28 22.00 -39.25
CA PHE A 125 -12.69 20.99 -40.16
C PHE A 125 -13.52 20.76 -41.44
N GLY A 126 -14.66 21.44 -41.61
CA GLY A 126 -15.49 21.37 -42.82
C GLY A 126 -16.23 20.05 -43.01
N ARG A 127 -16.29 19.20 -41.97
CA ARG A 127 -16.95 17.90 -41.99
C ARG A 127 -17.65 17.62 -40.66
N SER A 128 -18.92 17.27 -40.74
CA SER A 128 -19.73 16.88 -39.58
C SER A 128 -19.73 15.35 -39.36
N PRO A 129 -19.55 14.85 -38.12
CA PRO A 129 -19.70 13.43 -37.79
C PRO A 129 -21.16 12.95 -37.76
N LEU A 130 -22.13 13.86 -37.88
CA LEU A 130 -23.55 13.57 -37.66
C LEU A 130 -24.10 12.47 -38.58
N ASN A 131 -23.72 12.49 -39.87
CA ASN A 131 -24.18 11.48 -40.82
C ASN A 131 -23.72 10.07 -40.42
N TYR A 132 -22.47 9.92 -39.99
CA TYR A 132 -21.94 8.64 -39.52
C TYR A 132 -22.69 8.14 -38.28
N LEU A 133 -23.05 9.04 -37.36
CA LEU A 133 -23.78 8.68 -36.14
C LEU A 133 -25.23 8.24 -36.39
N LEU A 134 -25.89 8.79 -37.41
CA LEU A 134 -27.34 8.62 -37.59
C LEU A 134 -27.75 7.72 -38.76
N ASP A 135 -26.92 7.58 -39.79
CA ASP A 135 -27.22 6.76 -40.96
C ASP A 135 -26.54 5.40 -40.88
N GLY A 136 -27.31 4.38 -40.51
CA GLY A 136 -26.84 3.00 -40.44
C GLY A 136 -26.68 2.30 -41.81
N GLN A 137 -27.04 2.95 -42.92
CA GLN A 137 -26.88 2.41 -44.28
C GLN A 137 -25.56 2.85 -44.94
N LEU A 138 -24.80 3.75 -44.29
CA LEU A 138 -23.49 4.14 -44.80
C LEU A 138 -22.54 2.93 -44.82
N PRO A 139 -21.66 2.83 -45.84
CA PRO A 139 -20.53 1.91 -45.79
C PRO A 139 -19.68 2.19 -44.54
N ALA A 140 -19.14 1.15 -43.93
CA ALA A 140 -18.16 1.33 -42.87
C ALA A 140 -16.92 2.05 -43.43
N ASP A 141 -16.54 3.14 -42.78
CA ASP A 141 -15.32 3.90 -43.06
C ASP A 141 -14.47 3.87 -41.78
N ASP A 142 -13.24 3.38 -41.91
CA ASP A 142 -12.29 3.24 -40.79
C ASP A 142 -11.24 4.37 -40.77
N SER A 143 -11.37 5.37 -41.65
CA SER A 143 -10.51 6.55 -41.62
C SER A 143 -10.63 7.25 -40.27
N ALA A 144 -9.50 7.68 -39.72
CA ALA A 144 -9.45 8.34 -38.44
C ALA A 144 -10.28 9.64 -38.45
N SER A 145 -10.26 10.39 -39.56
CA SER A 145 -11.02 11.63 -39.74
C SER A 145 -12.54 11.44 -39.74
N VAL A 146 -13.04 10.21 -39.89
CA VAL A 146 -14.46 9.89 -39.75
C VAL A 146 -14.74 9.29 -38.37
N VAL A 147 -13.94 8.29 -37.97
CA VAL A 147 -14.19 7.50 -36.76
C VAL A 147 -13.93 8.27 -35.47
N GLN A 148 -12.82 9.01 -35.36
CA GLN A 148 -12.45 9.69 -34.12
C GLN A 148 -13.44 10.81 -33.76
N PRO A 149 -13.82 11.73 -34.68
CA PRO A 149 -14.88 12.71 -34.41
C PRO A 149 -16.24 12.09 -34.05
N ALA A 150 -16.63 10.99 -34.70
CA ALA A 150 -17.87 10.29 -34.42
C ALA A 150 -17.87 9.66 -33.03
N LEU A 151 -16.79 8.97 -32.65
CA LEU A 151 -16.63 8.38 -31.32
C LEU A 151 -16.61 9.44 -30.22
N PHE A 152 -15.85 10.54 -30.41
CA PHE A 152 -15.85 11.65 -29.47
C PHE A 152 -17.27 12.20 -29.26
N THR A 153 -17.98 12.49 -30.35
CA THR A 153 -19.34 13.04 -30.30
C THR A 153 -20.33 12.08 -29.64
N GLN A 154 -20.23 10.78 -29.93
CA GLN A 154 -21.03 9.75 -29.27
C GLN A 154 -20.77 9.72 -27.77
N MET A 155 -19.51 9.68 -27.34
CA MET A 155 -19.14 9.61 -25.93
C MET A 155 -19.57 10.86 -25.16
N SER A 156 -19.42 12.05 -25.76
CA SER A 156 -19.91 13.32 -25.19
C SER A 156 -21.43 13.31 -25.01
N GLY A 157 -22.18 12.85 -26.03
CA GLY A 157 -23.62 12.68 -25.94
C GLY A 157 -24.03 11.68 -24.86
N LEU A 158 -23.34 10.53 -24.76
CA LEU A 158 -23.61 9.52 -23.73
C LEU A 158 -23.30 10.04 -22.32
N ALA A 159 -22.25 10.82 -22.14
CA ALA A 159 -21.95 11.47 -20.87
C ALA A 159 -23.08 12.43 -20.46
N ALA A 160 -23.60 13.23 -21.39
CA ALA A 160 -24.75 14.10 -21.16
C ALA A 160 -26.02 13.31 -20.81
N LEU A 161 -26.25 12.19 -21.50
CA LEU A 161 -27.37 11.28 -21.25
C LEU A 161 -27.30 10.71 -19.83
N TRP A 162 -26.18 10.11 -19.41
CA TRP A 162 -26.04 9.54 -18.07
C TRP A 162 -26.20 10.59 -16.96
N ARG A 163 -25.65 11.79 -17.16
CA ARG A 163 -25.85 12.92 -16.23
C ARG A 163 -27.32 13.33 -16.11
N SER A 164 -28.06 13.32 -17.21
CA SER A 164 -29.48 13.69 -17.20
C SER A 164 -30.37 12.74 -16.41
N VAL A 165 -29.95 11.48 -16.28
CA VAL A 165 -30.64 10.46 -15.47
C VAL A 165 -30.05 10.34 -14.06
N GLY A 166 -29.29 11.35 -13.61
CA GLY A 166 -28.83 11.46 -12.23
C GLY A 166 -27.51 10.76 -11.92
N VAL A 167 -26.83 10.19 -12.91
CA VAL A 167 -25.52 9.57 -12.71
C VAL A 167 -24.43 10.57 -13.10
N ASN A 168 -23.80 11.20 -12.10
CA ASN A 168 -22.71 12.13 -12.30
C ASN A 168 -21.35 11.48 -11.98
N PRO A 169 -20.32 11.66 -12.82
CA PRO A 169 -18.99 11.15 -12.54
C PRO A 169 -18.28 11.99 -11.47
N HIS A 170 -17.59 11.32 -10.55
CA HIS A 170 -16.57 11.93 -9.69
C HIS A 170 -15.20 11.89 -10.37
N THR A 171 -15.02 10.91 -11.27
CA THR A 171 -13.78 10.70 -12.01
C THR A 171 -14.14 10.29 -13.44
N THR A 172 -13.37 10.76 -14.42
CA THR A 172 -13.40 10.25 -15.80
C THR A 172 -12.12 9.49 -16.09
N VAL A 173 -12.22 8.37 -16.80
CA VAL A 173 -11.09 7.52 -17.18
C VAL A 173 -11.06 7.38 -18.70
N GLY A 174 -9.94 7.74 -19.32
CA GLY A 174 -9.78 7.74 -20.77
C GLY A 174 -8.93 6.58 -21.29
N HIS A 175 -9.33 5.98 -22.42
CA HIS A 175 -8.52 5.03 -23.19
C HIS A 175 -8.15 5.59 -24.55
N SER A 176 -6.85 5.79 -24.81
CA SER A 176 -6.34 6.35 -26.07
C SER A 176 -7.09 7.65 -26.45
N GLN A 177 -7.77 7.69 -27.60
CA GLN A 177 -8.54 8.86 -28.04
C GLN A 177 -9.79 9.14 -27.20
N GLY A 178 -10.32 8.15 -26.48
CA GLY A 178 -11.39 8.35 -25.51
C GLY A 178 -10.99 9.26 -24.35
N GLU A 179 -9.69 9.40 -24.10
CA GLU A 179 -9.15 10.35 -23.13
C GLU A 179 -9.46 11.82 -23.45
N ILE A 180 -9.64 12.15 -24.73
CA ILE A 180 -10.04 13.52 -25.13
C ILE A 180 -11.49 13.78 -24.74
N ALA A 181 -12.37 12.79 -24.90
CA ALA A 181 -13.75 12.86 -24.43
C ALA A 181 -13.84 12.87 -22.89
N ALA A 182 -12.97 12.11 -22.21
CA ALA A 182 -12.86 12.15 -20.75
C ALA A 182 -12.44 13.54 -20.26
N ALA A 183 -11.41 14.14 -20.88
CA ALA A 183 -10.92 15.47 -20.55
C ALA A 183 -11.98 16.57 -20.79
N TYR A 184 -12.73 16.46 -21.88
CA TYR A 184 -13.86 17.36 -22.12
C TYR A 184 -14.99 17.15 -21.09
N ALA A 185 -15.38 15.90 -20.82
CA ALA A 185 -16.47 15.61 -19.91
C ALA A 185 -16.17 16.00 -18.46
N SER A 186 -14.92 15.86 -18.01
CA SER A 186 -14.49 16.33 -16.69
C SER A 186 -14.39 17.85 -16.60
N GLY A 187 -14.25 18.56 -17.73
CA GLY A 187 -14.07 20.01 -17.74
C GLY A 187 -12.63 20.47 -17.62
N VAL A 188 -11.65 19.55 -17.66
CA VAL A 188 -10.22 19.92 -17.73
C VAL A 188 -9.82 20.49 -19.10
N MET A 189 -10.68 20.32 -20.11
CA MET A 189 -10.52 20.86 -21.45
C MET A 189 -11.84 21.39 -22.00
N SER A 190 -11.79 22.51 -22.74
CA SER A 190 -12.97 23.08 -23.40
C SER A 190 -13.44 22.19 -24.57
N LEU A 191 -14.70 22.32 -24.99
CA LEU A 191 -15.18 21.59 -26.16
C LEU A 191 -14.43 22.00 -27.44
N ASP A 192 -14.11 23.29 -27.60
CA ASP A 192 -13.44 23.83 -28.79
C ASP A 192 -12.03 23.26 -28.96
N ASP A 193 -11.29 23.17 -27.84
CA ASP A 193 -9.96 22.57 -27.79
C ASP A 193 -10.02 21.04 -27.99
N ALA A 194 -10.98 20.36 -27.36
CA ALA A 194 -11.15 18.92 -27.52
C ALA A 194 -11.45 18.55 -28.99
N VAL A 195 -12.32 19.31 -29.66
CA VAL A 195 -12.61 19.17 -31.10
C VAL A 195 -11.34 19.43 -31.93
N THR A 196 -10.56 20.47 -31.58
CA THR A 196 -9.27 20.77 -32.22
C THR A 196 -8.28 19.61 -32.11
N VAL A 197 -8.14 19.03 -30.91
CA VAL A 197 -7.23 17.89 -30.67
C VAL A 197 -7.68 16.67 -31.46
N VAL A 198 -8.96 16.29 -31.38
CA VAL A 198 -9.51 15.14 -32.11
C VAL A 198 -9.32 15.31 -33.62
N GLY A 199 -9.76 16.44 -34.19
CA GLY A 199 -9.69 16.64 -35.64
C GLY A 199 -8.25 16.76 -36.16
N THR A 200 -7.36 17.40 -35.41
CA THR A 200 -5.93 17.51 -35.80
C THR A 200 -5.25 16.14 -35.73
N ARG A 201 -5.47 15.39 -34.65
CA ARG A 201 -4.97 14.01 -34.50
C ARG A 201 -5.46 13.11 -35.61
N ALA A 202 -6.76 13.16 -35.91
CA ALA A 202 -7.39 12.32 -36.90
C ALA A 202 -6.87 12.58 -38.32
N ARG A 203 -6.70 13.87 -38.69
CA ARG A 203 -6.13 14.27 -39.97
C ARG A 203 -4.70 13.73 -40.15
N ILE A 204 -3.86 13.86 -39.12
CA ILE A 204 -2.47 13.38 -39.16
C ILE A 204 -2.43 11.84 -39.22
N ALA A 205 -3.33 11.16 -38.50
CA ALA A 205 -3.43 9.70 -38.56
C ALA A 205 -3.76 9.18 -39.97
N ASP A 206 -4.57 9.91 -40.74
CA ASP A 206 -4.91 9.56 -42.12
C ASP A 206 -3.81 9.90 -43.15
N GLU A 207 -2.72 10.57 -42.76
CA GLU A 207 -1.56 10.78 -43.63
C GLU A 207 -0.70 9.53 -43.79
N PHE A 208 -0.83 8.56 -42.88
CA PHE A 208 -0.20 7.25 -43.04
C PHE A 208 -0.85 6.49 -44.21
N PRO A 209 -0.06 5.79 -45.05
CA PRO A 209 -0.61 5.00 -46.13
C PRO A 209 -1.60 3.96 -45.61
N ALA A 210 -2.79 3.95 -46.20
CA ALA A 210 -3.76 2.91 -45.92
C ALA A 210 -3.16 1.53 -46.20
N ASP A 211 -3.44 0.58 -45.32
CA ASP A 211 -3.06 -0.85 -45.41
C ASP A 211 -1.60 -1.20 -45.07
N ASP A 212 -0.74 -0.23 -44.75
CA ASP A 212 0.64 -0.51 -44.30
C ASP A 212 0.70 -0.98 -42.84
N TYR A 213 -0.28 -0.58 -42.02
CA TYR A 213 -0.28 -0.80 -40.58
C TYR A 213 -1.60 -1.39 -40.09
N ALA A 214 -1.53 -2.13 -38.99
CA ALA A 214 -2.68 -2.67 -38.29
C ALA A 214 -2.44 -2.66 -36.78
N MET A 215 -3.54 -2.75 -36.03
CA MET A 215 -3.51 -3.01 -34.59
C MET A 215 -4.31 -4.27 -34.26
N ALA A 216 -3.95 -4.96 -33.18
CA ALA A 216 -4.71 -6.10 -32.68
C ALA A 216 -4.80 -6.10 -31.15
N VAL A 217 -5.88 -6.67 -30.62
CA VAL A 217 -5.98 -7.08 -29.20
C VAL A 217 -5.67 -8.56 -29.11
N ILE A 218 -4.90 -8.96 -28.10
CA ILE A 218 -4.55 -10.35 -27.83
C ILE A 218 -4.80 -10.67 -26.34
N ALA A 219 -5.33 -11.87 -26.08
CA ALA A 219 -5.50 -12.40 -24.73
C ALA A 219 -4.20 -13.06 -24.27
N ALA A 220 -3.25 -12.22 -23.86
CA ALA A 220 -1.96 -12.63 -23.34
C ALA A 220 -1.51 -11.63 -22.27
N ASP A 221 -0.66 -12.09 -21.34
CA ASP A 221 0.07 -11.18 -20.48
C ASP A 221 1.19 -10.45 -21.25
N ARG A 222 1.75 -9.44 -20.60
CA ARG A 222 2.80 -8.59 -21.18
C ARG A 222 4.04 -9.38 -21.60
N ASP A 223 4.54 -10.26 -20.73
CA ASP A 223 5.81 -10.95 -20.95
C ASP A 223 5.69 -11.97 -22.10
N THR A 224 4.53 -12.62 -22.18
CA THR A 224 4.15 -13.51 -23.28
C THR A 224 4.06 -12.75 -24.60
N CYS A 225 3.42 -11.59 -24.60
CA CYS A 225 3.34 -10.73 -25.79
C CYS A 225 4.73 -10.24 -26.24
N GLU A 226 5.57 -9.76 -25.32
CA GLU A 226 6.93 -9.30 -25.65
C GLU A 226 7.78 -10.46 -26.20
N SER A 227 7.66 -11.66 -25.62
CA SER A 227 8.31 -12.88 -26.11
C SER A 227 7.84 -13.29 -27.51
N LEU A 228 6.54 -13.12 -27.80
CA LEU A 228 5.96 -13.38 -29.11
C LEU A 228 6.48 -12.39 -30.17
N LEU A 229 6.51 -11.10 -29.82
CA LEU A 229 7.01 -10.02 -30.68
C LEU A 229 8.50 -10.21 -31.01
N ALA A 230 9.31 -10.59 -30.04
CA ALA A 230 10.75 -10.82 -30.23
C ALA A 230 11.08 -11.96 -31.21
N ARG A 231 10.12 -12.86 -31.50
CA ARG A 231 10.28 -13.98 -32.42
C ARG A 231 9.81 -13.67 -33.85
N GLN A 232 9.21 -12.51 -34.08
CA GLN A 232 8.72 -12.13 -35.40
C GLN A 232 9.84 -11.50 -36.23
N SER A 233 9.85 -11.81 -37.53
CA SER A 233 10.78 -11.18 -38.48
C SER A 233 10.32 -9.80 -38.95
N GLY A 234 9.02 -9.52 -38.86
CA GLY A 234 8.43 -8.23 -39.22
C GLY A 234 8.25 -7.31 -38.00
N TRP A 235 7.94 -6.03 -38.24
CA TRP A 235 7.83 -5.05 -37.16
C TRP A 235 6.42 -4.98 -36.55
N ALA A 236 6.35 -5.12 -35.23
CA ALA A 236 5.20 -4.79 -34.38
C ALA A 236 5.68 -4.48 -32.96
N GLU A 237 4.95 -3.61 -32.26
CA GLU A 237 5.25 -3.19 -30.89
C GLU A 237 4.04 -3.38 -29.98
N LEU A 238 4.31 -3.61 -28.69
CA LEU A 238 3.30 -3.55 -27.65
C LEU A 238 2.77 -2.11 -27.54
N SER A 239 1.48 -1.94 -27.81
CA SER A 239 0.83 -0.62 -27.98
C SER A 239 -0.21 -0.33 -26.89
N VAL A 240 -0.75 -1.35 -26.24
CA VAL A 240 -1.78 -1.23 -25.20
C VAL A 240 -1.60 -2.29 -24.13
N ILE A 241 -1.77 -1.91 -22.86
CA ILE A 241 -1.91 -2.83 -21.72
C ILE A 241 -3.28 -2.56 -21.11
N ASN A 242 -4.27 -3.40 -21.45
CA ASN A 242 -5.64 -3.25 -20.97
C ASN A 242 -5.81 -3.85 -19.58
N SER A 243 -5.25 -5.03 -19.34
CA SER A 243 -5.34 -5.77 -18.09
C SER A 243 -4.17 -6.76 -17.99
N PRO A 244 -4.00 -7.48 -16.86
CA PRO A 244 -2.95 -8.49 -16.73
C PRO A 244 -2.98 -9.59 -17.79
N SER A 245 -4.15 -9.85 -18.41
CA SER A 245 -4.33 -10.92 -19.41
C SER A 245 -4.79 -10.43 -20.79
N MET A 246 -4.84 -9.10 -21.00
CA MET A 246 -5.25 -8.52 -22.27
C MET A 246 -4.35 -7.35 -22.64
N VAL A 247 -3.67 -7.49 -23.78
CA VAL A 247 -2.76 -6.47 -24.33
C VAL A 247 -3.09 -6.19 -25.79
N GLY A 248 -2.54 -5.11 -26.33
CA GLY A 248 -2.68 -4.75 -27.73
C GLY A 248 -1.34 -4.51 -28.38
N ILE A 249 -1.25 -4.84 -29.66
CA ILE A 249 -0.08 -4.65 -30.50
C ILE A 249 -0.41 -3.75 -31.68
N SER A 250 0.59 -3.05 -32.19
CA SER A 250 0.49 -2.14 -33.32
C SER A 250 1.75 -2.27 -34.17
N GLY A 251 1.61 -2.37 -35.48
CA GLY A 251 2.75 -2.72 -36.34
C GLY A 251 2.42 -2.73 -37.81
N GLN A 252 3.35 -3.30 -38.59
CA GLN A 252 3.13 -3.61 -40.01
C GLN A 252 1.93 -4.53 -40.15
N HIS A 253 1.10 -4.25 -41.16
CA HIS A 253 -0.14 -5.00 -41.42
C HIS A 253 0.12 -6.51 -41.52
N SER A 254 1.11 -6.94 -42.33
CA SER A 254 1.46 -8.35 -42.49
C SER A 254 1.87 -9.03 -41.18
N THR A 255 2.72 -8.39 -40.39
CA THR A 255 3.21 -8.91 -39.10
C THR A 255 2.08 -9.09 -38.10
N VAL A 256 1.22 -8.07 -37.93
CA VAL A 256 0.10 -8.11 -36.99
C VAL A 256 -0.90 -9.21 -37.38
N HIS A 257 -1.21 -9.34 -38.67
CA HIS A 257 -2.08 -10.41 -39.16
C HIS A 257 -1.48 -11.81 -38.93
N GLN A 258 -0.19 -12.00 -39.19
CA GLN A 258 0.49 -13.27 -38.92
C GLN A 258 0.45 -13.65 -37.45
N ILE A 259 0.68 -12.68 -36.54
CA ILE A 259 0.58 -12.90 -35.10
C ILE A 259 -0.85 -13.33 -34.72
N VAL A 260 -1.86 -12.63 -35.22
CA VAL A 260 -3.27 -12.95 -34.92
C VAL A 260 -3.66 -14.32 -35.44
N GLU A 261 -3.26 -14.67 -36.67
CA GLU A 261 -3.49 -16.00 -37.26
C GLU A 261 -2.83 -17.11 -36.44
N HIS A 262 -1.58 -16.90 -36.02
CA HIS A 262 -0.83 -17.86 -35.20
C HIS A 262 -1.50 -18.10 -33.84
N LEU A 263 -1.83 -17.02 -33.11
CA LEU A 263 -2.50 -17.13 -31.81
C LEU A 263 -3.88 -17.77 -31.94
N THR A 264 -4.64 -17.42 -32.98
CA THR A 264 -5.96 -18.01 -33.22
C THR A 264 -5.87 -19.50 -33.53
N ALA A 265 -4.85 -19.94 -34.28
CA ALA A 265 -4.59 -21.35 -34.54
C ALA A 265 -4.25 -22.14 -33.26
N ASP A 266 -3.61 -21.47 -32.30
CA ASP A 266 -3.27 -22.04 -30.99
C ASP A 266 -4.42 -21.92 -29.96
N GLY A 267 -5.59 -21.44 -30.37
CA GLY A 267 -6.78 -21.30 -29.52
C GLY A 267 -6.73 -20.11 -28.56
N VAL A 268 -5.77 -19.19 -28.73
CA VAL A 268 -5.67 -17.94 -27.96
C VAL A 268 -6.50 -16.86 -28.66
N PHE A 269 -7.31 -16.12 -27.89
CA PHE A 269 -8.09 -15.02 -28.45
C PHE A 269 -7.17 -13.92 -28.98
N ALA A 270 -7.29 -13.62 -30.28
CA ALA A 270 -6.61 -12.51 -30.93
C ALA A 270 -7.55 -11.91 -31.99
N ARG A 271 -7.59 -10.58 -32.10
CA ARG A 271 -8.46 -9.90 -33.06
C ARG A 271 -7.84 -8.60 -33.55
N VAL A 272 -7.78 -8.44 -34.87
CA VAL A 272 -7.40 -7.18 -35.53
C VAL A 272 -8.49 -6.13 -35.25
N ILE A 273 -8.04 -4.93 -34.90
CA ILE A 273 -8.86 -3.73 -34.72
C ILE A 273 -8.74 -2.91 -36.01
N PRO A 274 -9.84 -2.33 -36.53
CA PRO A 274 -9.80 -1.48 -37.72
C PRO A 274 -9.15 -0.12 -37.39
N VAL A 275 -7.83 -0.11 -37.18
CA VAL A 275 -6.96 1.05 -37.02
C VAL A 275 -5.81 0.89 -38.02
N ARG A 276 -5.70 1.83 -38.97
CA ARG A 276 -4.84 1.70 -40.17
C ARG A 276 -3.51 2.46 -40.07
N TYR A 277 -3.13 2.87 -38.87
CA TYR A 277 -1.91 3.62 -38.61
C TYR A 277 -1.23 3.08 -37.33
N PRO A 278 0.09 3.26 -37.16
CA PRO A 278 0.84 2.60 -36.09
C PRO A 278 0.71 3.34 -34.75
N ALA A 279 -0.52 3.48 -34.24
CA ALA A 279 -0.81 4.18 -32.98
C ALA A 279 -0.03 3.57 -31.81
N HIS A 280 0.42 4.41 -30.88
CA HIS A 280 1.09 4.02 -29.63
C HIS A 280 2.41 3.26 -29.82
N THR A 281 3.13 3.54 -30.90
CA THR A 281 4.42 2.93 -31.24
C THR A 281 5.52 3.98 -31.39
N SER A 282 6.77 3.51 -31.47
CA SER A 282 7.94 4.33 -31.78
C SER A 282 7.82 5.17 -33.05
N MET A 283 7.08 4.69 -34.05
CA MET A 283 6.89 5.38 -35.34
C MET A 283 6.25 6.76 -35.20
N ILE A 284 5.35 6.95 -34.23
CA ILE A 284 4.69 8.24 -33.98
C ILE A 284 5.70 9.32 -33.55
N ALA A 285 6.88 8.96 -33.05
CA ALA A 285 7.90 9.94 -32.64
C ALA A 285 8.36 10.82 -33.81
N SER A 286 8.40 10.26 -35.03
CA SER A 286 8.85 10.95 -36.24
C SER A 286 8.01 12.16 -36.61
N ILE A 287 6.71 12.12 -36.30
CA ILE A 287 5.74 13.20 -36.58
C ILE A 287 5.44 14.06 -35.34
N GLY A 288 6.16 13.85 -34.24
CA GLY A 288 5.86 14.51 -32.96
C GLY A 288 5.99 16.03 -32.98
N ALA A 289 6.98 16.55 -33.71
CA ALA A 289 7.15 18.01 -33.85
C ALA A 289 5.99 18.64 -34.63
N GLU A 290 5.49 17.95 -35.66
CA GLU A 290 4.36 18.41 -36.47
C GLU A 290 3.06 18.41 -35.65
N ILE A 291 2.78 17.32 -34.92
CA ILE A 291 1.60 17.24 -34.05
C ILE A 291 1.60 18.38 -33.03
N ARG A 292 2.70 18.56 -32.29
CA ARG A 292 2.78 19.60 -31.26
C ARG A 292 2.62 20.99 -31.85
N LYS A 293 3.27 21.26 -32.99
CA LYS A 293 3.12 22.54 -33.70
C LYS A 293 1.68 22.79 -34.12
N ALA A 294 1.04 21.80 -34.75
CA ALA A 294 -0.35 21.92 -35.20
C ALA A 294 -1.33 22.15 -34.05
N LEU A 295 -1.07 21.55 -32.88
CA LEU A 295 -1.87 21.78 -31.67
C LEU A 295 -1.64 23.20 -31.11
N VAL A 296 -0.40 23.61 -30.90
CA VAL A 296 -0.07 24.95 -30.38
C VAL A 296 -0.64 26.08 -31.25
N GLU A 297 -0.69 25.89 -32.57
CA GLU A 297 -1.22 26.90 -33.50
C GLU A 297 -2.75 27.02 -33.47
N ARG A 298 -3.46 25.99 -32.98
CA ARG A 298 -4.93 25.90 -33.09
C ARG A 298 -5.65 25.89 -31.74
N LEU A 299 -4.98 25.50 -30.66
CA LEU A 299 -5.55 25.50 -29.32
C LEU A 299 -5.81 26.94 -28.83
N GLY A 300 -6.96 27.14 -28.20
CA GLY A 300 -7.31 28.40 -27.54
C GLY A 300 -6.60 28.56 -26.20
N ASP A 301 -6.40 27.44 -25.48
CA ASP A 301 -5.63 27.37 -24.24
C ASP A 301 -4.55 26.30 -24.32
N ASN A 302 -3.35 26.62 -23.82
CA ASN A 302 -2.21 25.72 -23.78
C ASN A 302 -2.04 25.02 -22.42
N LYS A 303 -3.02 25.18 -21.51
CA LYS A 303 -3.05 24.55 -20.20
C LYS A 303 -4.35 23.78 -19.96
N PHE A 304 -4.25 22.73 -19.17
CA PHE A 304 -5.45 22.06 -18.65
C PHE A 304 -6.09 22.93 -17.57
N THR A 305 -7.42 22.93 -17.54
CA THR A 305 -8.22 23.64 -16.54
C THR A 305 -8.37 22.79 -15.28
N SER A 306 -8.42 23.42 -14.10
CA SER A 306 -8.76 22.73 -12.85
C SER A 306 -10.23 22.34 -12.84
N SER A 307 -10.55 21.14 -12.37
CA SER A 307 -11.93 20.64 -12.28
C SER A 307 -12.18 19.90 -10.98
N GLU A 308 -13.43 19.92 -10.51
CA GLU A 308 -13.92 19.09 -9.40
C GLU A 308 -14.06 17.61 -9.80
N ILE A 309 -14.02 17.30 -11.10
CA ILE A 309 -14.06 15.94 -11.63
C ILE A 309 -12.65 15.54 -12.04
N ASP A 310 -12.08 14.56 -11.35
CA ASP A 310 -10.75 14.05 -11.67
C ASP A 310 -10.71 13.44 -13.07
N CYS A 311 -9.68 13.76 -13.86
CA CYS A 311 -9.49 13.18 -15.18
C CYS A 311 -8.27 12.27 -15.20
N ILE A 312 -8.46 10.95 -15.24
CA ILE A 312 -7.39 9.95 -15.26
C ILE A 312 -7.14 9.50 -16.70
N GLY A 313 -5.93 9.73 -17.18
CA GLY A 313 -5.50 9.33 -18.52
C GLY A 313 -4.73 8.02 -18.53
N ALA A 314 -5.03 7.13 -19.46
CA ALA A 314 -4.24 5.93 -19.70
C ALA A 314 -2.88 6.23 -20.35
N THR A 315 -2.64 7.46 -20.81
CA THR A 315 -1.33 7.91 -21.32
C THR A 315 -0.22 7.75 -20.27
N LEU A 316 -0.47 8.23 -19.04
CA LEU A 316 0.48 8.17 -17.92
C LEU A 316 0.02 7.22 -16.81
N GLY A 317 -1.26 6.82 -16.84
CA GLY A 317 -1.87 5.99 -15.80
C GLY A 317 -2.15 6.78 -14.51
N THR A 318 -2.32 8.09 -14.61
CA THR A 318 -2.51 9.02 -13.48
C THR A 318 -3.49 10.13 -13.85
N ALA A 319 -3.87 10.97 -12.88
CA ALA A 319 -4.65 12.17 -13.14
C ALA A 319 -3.88 13.17 -14.03
N ILE A 320 -4.62 13.87 -14.90
CA ILE A 320 -4.14 14.98 -15.72
C ILE A 320 -4.11 16.23 -14.84
N SER A 321 -2.94 16.85 -14.71
CA SER A 321 -2.72 18.05 -13.89
C SER A 321 -2.69 19.33 -14.76
N PRO A 322 -3.16 20.47 -14.24
CA PRO A 322 -2.98 21.80 -14.87
C PRO A 322 -1.54 22.17 -15.22
N ASP A 323 -0.55 21.57 -14.55
CA ASP A 323 0.87 21.85 -14.78
C ASP A 323 1.44 21.15 -16.03
N MET A 324 0.68 20.23 -16.64
CA MET A 324 1.12 19.49 -17.81
C MET A 324 0.92 20.32 -19.09
N PRO A 325 1.94 20.39 -19.98
CA PRO A 325 1.78 21.03 -21.30
C PRO A 325 0.81 20.23 -22.19
N VAL A 326 -0.27 20.88 -22.64
CA VAL A 326 -1.40 20.24 -23.34
C VAL A 326 -0.96 19.58 -24.65
N GLU A 327 -0.18 20.29 -25.47
CA GLU A 327 0.32 19.81 -26.76
C GLU A 327 1.23 18.59 -26.60
N GLN A 328 2.06 18.61 -25.56
CA GLN A 328 3.01 17.54 -25.26
C GLN A 328 2.27 16.32 -24.72
N TYR A 329 1.25 16.55 -23.89
CA TYR A 329 0.41 15.50 -23.35
C TYR A 329 -0.35 14.75 -24.45
N TRP A 330 -1.00 15.47 -25.39
CA TRP A 330 -1.72 14.82 -26.48
C TRP A 330 -0.81 14.13 -27.49
N PHE A 331 0.42 14.61 -27.66
CA PHE A 331 1.45 13.86 -28.36
C PHE A 331 1.80 12.55 -27.63
N TRP A 332 2.03 12.58 -26.32
CA TRP A 332 2.26 11.38 -25.51
C TRP A 332 1.08 10.41 -25.59
N ASN A 333 -0.16 10.91 -25.57
CA ASN A 333 -1.35 10.09 -25.69
C ASN A 333 -1.36 9.28 -26.98
N LEU A 334 -0.95 9.87 -28.11
CA LEU A 334 -0.85 9.15 -29.39
C LEU A 334 0.39 8.25 -29.49
N ARG A 335 1.49 8.63 -28.83
CA ARG A 335 2.81 8.00 -28.96
C ARG A 335 3.04 6.85 -27.98
N ASN A 336 2.68 7.01 -26.72
CA ASN A 336 3.03 6.08 -25.66
C ASN A 336 2.08 4.88 -25.64
N PRO A 337 2.53 3.70 -25.17
CA PRO A 337 1.65 2.59 -24.90
C PRO A 337 0.52 2.99 -23.94
N VAL A 338 -0.71 2.58 -24.25
CA VAL A 338 -1.88 2.88 -23.41
C VAL A 338 -1.83 2.01 -22.15
N ARG A 339 -1.73 2.64 -20.97
CA ARG A 339 -1.67 2.01 -19.65
C ARG A 339 -3.02 2.04 -18.95
N PHE A 340 -4.01 1.38 -19.55
CA PHE A 340 -5.37 1.33 -19.00
C PHE A 340 -5.41 0.54 -17.68
N ASP A 341 -4.54 -0.47 -17.54
CA ASP A 341 -4.27 -1.17 -16.28
C ASP A 341 -3.98 -0.20 -15.12
N ARG A 342 -3.10 0.78 -15.37
CA ARG A 342 -2.74 1.81 -14.37
C ARG A 342 -3.85 2.83 -14.18
N ALA A 343 -4.57 3.20 -15.23
CA ALA A 343 -5.69 4.14 -15.12
C ALA A 343 -6.80 3.58 -14.22
N ILE A 344 -7.11 2.28 -14.31
CA ILE A 344 -8.07 1.61 -13.41
C ILE A 344 -7.52 1.50 -11.99
N ALA A 345 -6.23 1.21 -11.82
CA ALA A 345 -5.61 1.23 -10.49
C ALA A 345 -5.68 2.63 -9.84
N ALA A 346 -5.38 3.70 -10.59
CA ALA A 346 -5.49 5.07 -10.12
C ALA A 346 -6.94 5.44 -9.78
N ALA A 347 -7.92 5.02 -10.58
CA ALA A 347 -9.35 5.23 -10.29
C ALA A 347 -9.78 4.50 -9.01
N SER A 348 -9.30 3.27 -8.79
CA SER A 348 -9.56 2.52 -7.56
C SER A 348 -8.95 3.23 -6.34
N THR A 349 -7.74 3.79 -6.46
CA THR A 349 -7.11 4.61 -5.40
C THR A 349 -7.91 5.89 -5.12
N ALA A 350 -8.52 6.50 -6.14
CA ALA A 350 -9.47 7.61 -6.00
C ALA A 350 -10.87 7.18 -5.48
N HIS A 351 -10.97 5.95 -4.95
CA HIS A 351 -12.18 5.37 -4.38
C HIS A 351 -13.35 5.23 -5.35
N VAL A 352 -13.09 5.16 -6.67
CA VAL A 352 -14.12 4.80 -7.65
C VAL A 352 -14.52 3.35 -7.44
N ASP A 353 -15.82 3.13 -7.21
CA ASP A 353 -16.38 1.79 -7.00
C ASP A 353 -17.45 1.43 -8.03
N THR A 354 -17.81 2.37 -8.91
CA THR A 354 -18.84 2.15 -9.92
C THR A 354 -18.36 2.68 -11.27
N PHE A 355 -18.04 1.79 -12.20
CA PHE A 355 -17.50 2.11 -13.51
C PHE A 355 -18.62 2.03 -14.56
N VAL A 356 -18.82 3.12 -15.30
CA VAL A 356 -19.81 3.23 -16.37
C VAL A 356 -19.10 3.41 -17.70
N GLU A 357 -19.10 2.37 -18.55
CA GLU A 357 -18.51 2.45 -19.89
C GLU A 357 -19.46 3.18 -20.86
N LEU A 358 -18.98 4.30 -21.40
CA LEU A 358 -19.72 5.18 -22.30
C LEU A 358 -19.55 4.74 -23.76
N ALA A 359 -20.12 3.59 -24.10
CA ALA A 359 -20.12 3.09 -25.47
C ALA A 359 -21.44 2.43 -25.85
N GLU A 360 -21.71 2.43 -27.16
CA GLU A 360 -22.83 1.68 -27.75
C GLU A 360 -22.69 0.16 -27.58
N HIS A 361 -21.45 -0.32 -27.41
CA HIS A 361 -21.15 -1.71 -27.10
C HIS A 361 -19.93 -1.78 -26.17
N PRO A 362 -19.97 -2.57 -25.09
CA PRO A 362 -18.85 -2.67 -24.16
C PRO A 362 -17.63 -3.31 -24.80
N THR A 363 -16.47 -2.69 -24.62
CA THR A 363 -15.17 -3.15 -25.08
C THR A 363 -14.15 -3.25 -23.95
N LEU A 364 -14.35 -2.52 -22.85
CA LEU A 364 -13.39 -2.43 -21.74
C LEU A 364 -13.90 -3.08 -20.44
N GLN A 365 -15.18 -3.42 -20.31
CA GLN A 365 -15.71 -4.02 -19.07
C GLN A 365 -14.93 -5.24 -18.57
N LEU A 366 -14.52 -6.15 -19.46
CA LEU A 366 -13.73 -7.32 -19.07
C LEU A 366 -12.37 -6.89 -18.50
N ALA A 367 -11.67 -5.99 -19.20
CA ALA A 367 -10.40 -5.46 -18.73
C ALA A 367 -10.53 -4.72 -17.38
N ILE A 368 -11.61 -3.96 -17.18
CA ILE A 368 -11.91 -3.30 -15.90
C ILE A 368 -12.02 -4.35 -14.79
N ARG A 369 -12.83 -5.40 -15.00
CA ARG A 369 -13.03 -6.48 -14.01
C ARG A 369 -11.73 -7.21 -13.67
N GLU A 370 -10.92 -7.54 -14.67
CA GLU A 370 -9.63 -8.21 -14.44
C GLU A 370 -8.65 -7.34 -13.63
N ASN A 371 -8.59 -6.03 -13.90
CA ASN A 371 -7.78 -5.12 -13.10
C ASN A 371 -8.29 -5.02 -11.66
N LEU A 372 -9.61 -4.91 -11.45
CA LEU A 372 -10.20 -4.88 -10.11
C LEU A 372 -9.98 -6.19 -9.35
N ALA A 373 -10.01 -7.33 -10.04
CA ALA A 373 -9.69 -8.63 -9.46
C ALA A 373 -8.21 -8.69 -9.01
N ALA A 374 -7.29 -8.20 -9.84
CA ALA A 374 -5.87 -8.13 -9.52
C ALA A 374 -5.57 -7.19 -8.33
N LEU A 375 -6.42 -6.19 -8.10
CA LEU A 375 -6.34 -5.26 -6.96
C LEU A 375 -7.06 -5.77 -5.70
N GLY A 376 -7.81 -6.86 -5.79
CA GLY A 376 -8.62 -7.38 -4.68
C GLY A 376 -9.89 -6.58 -4.38
N THR A 377 -10.31 -5.69 -5.28
CA THR A 377 -11.46 -4.77 -5.10
C THR A 377 -12.71 -5.18 -5.92
N GLU A 378 -12.64 -6.25 -6.71
CA GLU A 378 -13.75 -6.69 -7.57
C GLU A 378 -15.08 -6.91 -6.84
N ARG A 379 -15.04 -7.43 -5.60
CA ARG A 379 -16.26 -7.79 -4.85
C ARG A 379 -17.15 -6.60 -4.51
N THR A 380 -16.58 -5.40 -4.40
CA THR A 380 -17.31 -4.19 -4.01
C THR A 380 -17.66 -3.30 -5.20
N ALA A 381 -17.05 -3.55 -6.36
CA ALA A 381 -17.15 -2.71 -7.53
C ALA A 381 -18.28 -3.10 -8.49
N CYS A 382 -18.98 -2.11 -9.01
CA CYS A 382 -20.01 -2.29 -10.04
C CYS A 382 -19.48 -1.84 -11.40
N VAL A 383 -19.56 -2.70 -12.42
CA VAL A 383 -19.13 -2.37 -13.79
C VAL A 383 -20.31 -2.54 -14.73
N VAL A 384 -20.75 -1.45 -15.35
CA VAL A 384 -21.91 -1.41 -16.25
C VAL A 384 -21.58 -0.72 -17.57
N GLY A 385 -22.38 -1.01 -18.59
CA GLY A 385 -22.29 -0.39 -19.92
C GLY A 385 -23.52 0.43 -20.25
N THR A 386 -23.48 1.11 -21.38
CA THR A 386 -24.63 1.89 -21.85
C THR A 386 -25.58 1.04 -22.70
N SER A 387 -25.04 0.23 -23.62
CA SER A 387 -25.83 -0.56 -24.57
C SER A 387 -24.99 -1.71 -25.13
N ASN A 388 -25.60 -2.53 -25.98
CA ASN A 388 -24.93 -3.51 -26.81
C ASN A 388 -25.19 -3.24 -28.31
N ARG A 389 -24.33 -3.80 -29.17
CA ARG A 389 -24.36 -3.59 -30.63
C ARG A 389 -25.66 -4.04 -31.30
N ASN A 390 -26.40 -4.97 -30.70
CA ASN A 390 -27.64 -5.52 -31.24
C ASN A 390 -28.88 -4.89 -30.59
N ALA A 391 -28.70 -3.89 -29.73
CA ALA A 391 -29.81 -3.22 -29.06
C ALA A 391 -30.67 -2.47 -30.08
N THR A 392 -31.98 -2.70 -30.01
CA THR A 392 -32.99 -1.99 -30.81
C THR A 392 -33.84 -1.05 -29.96
N ASP A 393 -33.66 -1.09 -28.64
CA ASP A 393 -34.35 -0.30 -27.64
C ASP A 393 -33.44 0.00 -26.43
N LEU A 394 -33.99 0.71 -25.43
CA LEU A 394 -33.25 1.14 -24.23
C LEU A 394 -33.33 0.14 -23.07
N THR A 395 -33.66 -1.13 -23.32
CA THR A 395 -33.87 -2.11 -22.25
C THR A 395 -32.62 -2.32 -21.40
N GLU A 396 -31.46 -2.50 -22.03
CA GLU A 396 -30.19 -2.69 -21.31
C GLU A 396 -29.77 -1.44 -20.54
N PHE A 397 -29.85 -0.27 -21.17
CA PHE A 397 -29.59 1.01 -20.51
C PHE A 397 -30.46 1.17 -19.26
N THR A 398 -31.76 0.91 -19.38
CA THR A 398 -32.72 1.04 -18.28
C THR A 398 -32.42 0.04 -17.15
N ALA A 399 -32.04 -1.18 -17.49
CA ALA A 399 -31.65 -2.19 -16.51
C ALA A 399 -30.36 -1.81 -15.76
N ASN A 400 -29.34 -1.31 -16.47
CA ASN A 400 -28.09 -0.86 -15.87
C ASN A 400 -28.31 0.37 -14.98
N LEU A 401 -29.08 1.35 -15.45
CA LEU A 401 -29.47 2.52 -14.65
C LEU A 401 -30.23 2.12 -13.37
N ALA A 402 -31.20 1.21 -13.51
CA ALA A 402 -31.95 0.69 -12.38
C ALA A 402 -31.03 -0.04 -11.38
N ASN A 403 -30.06 -0.81 -11.88
CA ASN A 403 -29.07 -1.47 -11.04
C ASN A 403 -28.22 -0.46 -10.26
N LEU A 404 -27.74 0.61 -10.91
CA LEU A 404 -27.01 1.68 -10.22
C LEU A 404 -27.89 2.35 -9.15
N ALA A 405 -29.11 2.76 -9.51
CA ALA A 405 -30.01 3.51 -8.63
C ALA A 405 -30.41 2.73 -7.35
N VAL A 406 -30.54 1.39 -7.43
CA VAL A 406 -30.87 0.59 -6.23
C VAL A 406 -29.66 0.34 -5.32
N HIS A 407 -28.42 0.48 -5.82
CA HIS A 407 -27.20 0.26 -5.05
C HIS A 407 -26.55 1.55 -4.53
N ASP A 408 -26.81 2.70 -5.17
CA ASP A 408 -26.29 4.00 -4.76
C ASP A 408 -27.22 4.70 -3.75
N LEU A 409 -26.78 4.78 -2.49
CA LEU A 409 -27.52 5.41 -1.40
C LEU A 409 -27.94 6.85 -1.74
N ASP A 410 -27.10 7.59 -2.44
CA ASP A 410 -27.25 9.02 -2.71
C ASP A 410 -27.88 9.32 -4.08
N TYR A 411 -28.36 8.28 -4.77
CA TYR A 411 -28.97 8.43 -6.09
C TYR A 411 -30.11 9.46 -6.12
N PRO A 412 -30.06 10.47 -7.01
CA PRO A 412 -31.05 11.54 -7.07
C PRO A 412 -32.31 11.08 -7.81
N TRP A 413 -33.23 10.45 -7.08
CA TRP A 413 -34.48 9.88 -7.61
C TRP A 413 -35.37 10.83 -8.40
N ASP A 414 -35.22 12.14 -8.19
CA ASP A 414 -35.94 13.16 -8.94
C ASP A 414 -35.51 13.21 -10.42
N ALA A 415 -34.29 12.76 -10.75
CA ALA A 415 -33.80 12.65 -12.12
C ALA A 415 -34.57 11.59 -12.96
N LEU A 416 -35.27 10.66 -12.30
CA LEU A 416 -36.13 9.66 -12.98
C LEU A 416 -37.57 10.15 -13.17
N ARG A 417 -37.93 11.35 -12.69
CA ARG A 417 -39.27 11.90 -12.88
C ARG A 417 -39.38 12.48 -14.28
N GLY A 418 -40.39 12.04 -15.03
CA GLY A 418 -40.78 12.75 -16.25
C GLY A 418 -41.29 14.16 -15.92
N GLU A 419 -41.07 15.12 -16.83
CA GLU A 419 -41.66 16.46 -16.73
C GLU A 419 -43.19 16.36 -16.70
N ALA A 420 -43.78 16.55 -15.53
CA ALA A 420 -45.23 16.65 -15.41
C ALA A 420 -45.67 18.04 -15.84
N SER A 421 -45.87 18.22 -17.15
CA SER A 421 -46.54 19.40 -17.71
C SER A 421 -48.05 19.34 -17.39
N GLY A 422 -48.40 19.59 -16.13
CA GLY A 422 -49.79 19.58 -15.66
C GLY A 422 -49.94 19.97 -14.18
N PRO A 423 -51.15 20.33 -13.73
CA PRO A 423 -51.41 20.65 -12.33
C PRO A 423 -51.06 19.46 -11.42
N VAL A 424 -50.51 19.76 -10.24
CA VAL A 424 -50.11 18.75 -9.25
C VAL A 424 -51.27 17.81 -8.96
N ALA A 425 -51.11 16.54 -9.33
CA ALA A 425 -52.11 15.50 -9.10
C ALA A 425 -52.43 15.37 -7.59
N LEU A 426 -53.71 15.47 -7.23
CA LEU A 426 -54.19 15.26 -5.85
C LEU A 426 -53.69 13.92 -5.28
N PRO A 427 -53.43 13.85 -3.96
CA PRO A 427 -53.08 12.61 -3.27
C PRO A 427 -54.07 11.49 -3.58
N LEU A 428 -53.56 10.25 -3.64
CA LEU A 428 -54.42 9.08 -3.80
C LEU A 428 -55.18 8.83 -2.47
N PRO A 429 -56.53 8.75 -2.48
CA PRO A 429 -57.31 8.40 -1.30
C PRO A 429 -56.88 7.04 -0.77
N ASP A 430 -56.88 6.87 0.56
CA ASP A 430 -56.58 5.60 1.24
C ASP A 430 -55.24 4.95 0.85
N PHE A 431 -54.31 5.73 0.31
CA PHE A 431 -52.98 5.24 -0.03
C PHE A 431 -52.26 4.77 1.24
N PRO A 432 -51.63 3.57 1.24
CA PRO A 432 -51.08 2.99 2.45
C PRO A 432 -50.02 3.89 3.08
N ASN A 433 -49.94 3.91 4.40
CA ASN A 433 -48.86 4.59 5.12
C ASN A 433 -47.53 3.84 4.98
N VAL A 434 -46.42 4.56 5.18
CA VAL A 434 -45.07 3.98 5.17
C VAL A 434 -44.96 2.89 6.23
N GLN A 435 -44.40 1.73 5.87
CA GLN A 435 -44.07 0.68 6.81
C GLN A 435 -42.77 0.99 7.56
N ASN A 436 -42.81 0.94 8.89
CA ASN A 436 -41.65 1.13 9.77
C ASN A 436 -41.35 -0.15 10.56
N ASN A 437 -40.16 -0.22 11.18
CA ASN A 437 -39.89 -1.26 12.17
C ASN A 437 -40.82 -1.06 13.38
N ASN A 438 -41.57 -2.11 13.74
CA ASN A 438 -42.43 -2.09 14.91
C ASN A 438 -41.60 -2.50 16.12
N VAL A 439 -41.02 -1.53 16.80
CA VAL A 439 -40.45 -1.76 18.13
C VAL A 439 -41.56 -1.46 19.15
N PRO A 440 -42.04 -2.44 19.92
CA PRO A 440 -42.98 -2.16 21.00
C PRO A 440 -42.26 -1.35 22.08
N LEU A 441 -42.49 -0.04 22.08
CA LEU A 441 -41.93 0.89 23.08
C LEU A 441 -42.81 1.03 24.34
N TRP A 442 -43.85 0.21 24.45
CA TRP A 442 -44.78 0.20 25.57
C TRP A 442 -44.71 -1.13 26.32
N LEU A 443 -44.56 -1.08 27.64
CA LEU A 443 -44.75 -2.23 28.51
C LEU A 443 -46.23 -2.66 28.41
N SER A 444 -46.49 -3.92 28.05
CA SER A 444 -47.85 -4.43 28.01
C SER A 444 -48.46 -4.35 29.42
N TYR A 445 -49.53 -3.56 29.58
CA TYR A 445 -50.20 -3.32 30.86
C TYR A 445 -50.84 -4.58 31.50
N ARG A 446 -50.75 -5.77 30.88
CA ARG A 446 -51.33 -7.01 31.40
C ARG A 446 -50.52 -8.25 31.05
N SER A 447 -49.80 -8.75 32.06
CA SER A 447 -49.72 -10.18 32.37
C SER A 447 -49.08 -10.37 33.74
N ALA A 448 -49.73 -9.82 34.77
CA ALA A 448 -49.77 -10.47 36.06
C ALA A 448 -51.08 -11.27 36.08
N GLU A 449 -51.00 -12.53 36.48
CA GLU A 449 -52.07 -13.54 36.63
C GLU A 449 -52.21 -14.55 35.47
N GLY A 450 -51.72 -15.77 35.75
CA GLY A 450 -51.97 -16.97 34.95
C GLY A 450 -50.71 -17.81 34.77
N GLY A 451 -50.32 -18.58 35.79
CA GLY A 451 -49.15 -19.44 35.73
C GLY A 451 -49.23 -20.52 34.66
N VAL A 452 -48.09 -20.81 34.01
CA VAL A 452 -47.39 -22.11 33.98
C VAL A 452 -46.16 -22.00 33.04
N SER A 453 -45.09 -22.66 33.49
CA SER A 453 -43.83 -23.04 32.83
C SER A 453 -42.88 -21.93 32.34
N VAL A 454 -41.90 -21.66 33.19
CA VAL A 454 -40.59 -21.14 32.79
C VAL A 454 -39.95 -22.15 31.82
N PRO A 455 -39.63 -21.77 30.56
CA PRO A 455 -38.63 -22.51 29.80
C PRO A 455 -37.30 -22.32 30.51
N LYS A 456 -36.65 -23.42 30.89
CA LYS A 456 -35.30 -23.43 31.44
C LYS A 456 -34.38 -22.58 30.57
N GLN A 457 -33.86 -21.48 31.12
CA GLN A 457 -32.62 -20.89 30.64
C GLN A 457 -31.54 -21.99 30.67
N PRO A 458 -30.72 -22.12 29.62
CA PRO A 458 -29.45 -22.82 29.74
C PRO A 458 -28.66 -22.16 30.87
N VAL A 459 -28.14 -23.00 31.76
CA VAL A 459 -27.25 -22.62 32.86
C VAL A 459 -26.11 -21.77 32.31
N ALA A 460 -26.10 -20.49 32.69
CA ALA A 460 -24.90 -19.68 32.62
C ALA A 460 -23.90 -20.26 33.64
N THR A 461 -22.78 -20.75 33.13
CA THR A 461 -21.55 -20.96 33.90
C THR A 461 -21.17 -19.63 34.57
N PRO A 462 -20.67 -19.63 35.82
CA PRO A 462 -20.47 -18.40 36.56
C PRO A 462 -19.37 -17.56 35.91
N GLU A 463 -19.72 -16.32 35.56
CA GLU A 463 -18.74 -15.28 35.27
C GLU A 463 -17.87 -15.05 36.52
N PRO A 464 -16.54 -15.01 36.39
CA PRO A 464 -15.70 -14.41 37.40
C PRO A 464 -15.94 -12.90 37.44
N GLU A 465 -15.96 -12.39 38.66
CA GLU A 465 -16.13 -10.99 39.01
C GLU A 465 -15.15 -10.07 38.28
N HIS A 466 -15.70 -8.96 37.77
CA HIS A 466 -15.07 -7.64 37.61
C HIS A 466 -13.69 -7.62 36.94
N ALA A 467 -13.68 -7.33 35.64
CA ALA A 467 -12.67 -6.48 35.05
C ALA A 467 -13.37 -5.32 34.34
N ALA A 468 -12.85 -4.12 34.56
CA ALA A 468 -13.36 -2.88 34.03
C ALA A 468 -13.44 -2.90 32.49
N ASP A 469 -14.38 -2.10 32.01
CA ASP A 469 -14.61 -1.73 30.62
C ASP A 469 -13.39 -0.96 30.08
N ASP A 470 -12.34 -1.68 29.65
CA ASP A 470 -11.22 -1.15 28.87
C ASP A 470 -11.21 -1.87 27.50
N SER A 471 -12.09 -1.44 26.59
CA SER A 471 -12.04 -1.86 25.19
C SER A 471 -11.05 -1.00 24.38
N GLU A 472 -9.81 -0.89 24.86
CA GLU A 472 -8.69 -0.52 23.98
C GLU A 472 -8.37 -1.74 23.10
N SER A 473 -8.27 -1.53 21.79
CA SER A 473 -7.84 -2.54 20.83
C SER A 473 -6.45 -3.08 21.19
N GLN A 474 -6.38 -4.13 22.01
CA GLN A 474 -5.11 -4.74 22.41
C GLN A 474 -4.46 -5.44 21.22
N VAL A 475 -3.39 -4.85 20.70
CA VAL A 475 -2.51 -5.45 19.68
C VAL A 475 -1.61 -6.48 20.38
N TYR A 476 -1.80 -7.76 20.07
CA TYR A 476 -1.04 -8.86 20.68
C TYR A 476 0.34 -9.06 20.04
N PRO A 477 1.35 -9.54 20.81
CA PRO A 477 2.65 -9.96 20.25
C PRO A 477 2.50 -11.04 19.18
N ARG A 478 3.30 -10.95 18.12
CA ARG A 478 3.36 -11.92 17.02
C ARG A 478 4.72 -12.61 16.97
N LEU A 479 4.72 -13.88 16.56
CA LEU A 479 5.93 -14.62 16.23
C LEU A 479 6.22 -14.44 14.73
N LEU A 480 7.40 -13.90 14.42
CA LEU A 480 7.79 -13.49 13.08
C LEU A 480 9.16 -14.07 12.73
N ARG A 481 9.55 -14.01 11.47
CA ARG A 481 10.91 -14.35 11.00
C ARG A 481 11.36 -13.45 9.86
N GLU A 482 12.69 -13.34 9.69
CA GLU A 482 13.27 -12.82 8.45
C GLU A 482 13.03 -13.83 7.31
N ALA A 483 12.69 -13.30 6.13
CA ALA A 483 12.54 -14.05 4.89
C ALA A 483 13.19 -13.29 3.74
N TRP A 484 13.72 -14.02 2.78
CA TRP A 484 14.29 -13.46 1.56
C TRP A 484 13.44 -13.86 0.37
N THR A 485 12.78 -12.89 -0.23
CA THR A 485 11.86 -13.11 -1.35
C THR A 485 12.58 -12.79 -2.66
N LYS A 486 12.57 -13.72 -3.61
CA LYS A 486 13.20 -13.52 -4.92
C LYS A 486 12.47 -12.41 -5.68
N VAL A 487 13.21 -11.40 -6.11
CA VAL A 487 12.70 -10.24 -6.83
C VAL A 487 12.63 -10.59 -8.32
N THR A 488 11.42 -10.89 -8.80
CA THR A 488 11.18 -11.22 -10.22
C THR A 488 11.01 -9.98 -11.10
N ARG A 489 10.58 -8.86 -10.51
CA ARG A 489 10.45 -7.56 -11.16
C ARG A 489 10.86 -6.45 -10.21
N ARG A 490 11.67 -5.50 -10.68
CA ARG A 490 12.09 -4.32 -9.92
C ARG A 490 11.96 -3.05 -10.76
N SER A 491 11.64 -1.95 -10.10
CA SER A 491 11.78 -0.62 -10.69
C SER A 491 13.24 -0.19 -10.57
N MET A 492 13.73 0.56 -11.55
CA MET A 492 15.09 1.08 -11.55
C MET A 492 15.07 2.57 -11.17
N LEU A 493 16.06 2.99 -10.39
CA LEU A 493 16.36 4.39 -10.13
C LEU A 493 16.87 5.06 -11.41
N PRO A 494 16.65 6.37 -11.59
CA PRO A 494 17.33 7.11 -12.64
C PRO A 494 18.85 7.02 -12.45
N PRO A 495 19.65 7.24 -13.52
CA PRO A 495 21.10 7.23 -13.43
C PRO A 495 21.65 8.14 -12.31
N ARG A 496 22.71 7.69 -11.65
CA ARG A 496 23.27 8.30 -10.43
C ARG A 496 24.72 8.72 -10.60
N SER A 497 25.22 9.51 -9.65
CA SER A 497 26.64 9.85 -9.51
C SER A 497 27.19 9.15 -8.28
N TYR A 498 27.89 8.02 -8.50
CA TYR A 498 28.39 7.16 -7.42
C TYR A 498 29.75 7.61 -6.88
N ALA A 499 29.84 7.76 -5.56
CA ALA A 499 31.10 7.86 -4.83
C ALA A 499 31.39 6.53 -4.14
N PHE A 500 32.27 5.71 -4.73
CA PHE A 500 32.66 4.42 -4.16
C PHE A 500 33.76 4.59 -3.11
N ILE A 501 33.56 4.01 -1.93
CA ILE A 501 34.49 4.03 -0.80
C ILE A 501 34.93 2.61 -0.51
N ASP A 502 36.23 2.36 -0.60
CA ASP A 502 36.86 1.17 -0.05
C ASP A 502 37.49 1.52 1.30
N GLY A 503 36.75 1.28 2.38
CA GLY A 503 37.20 1.59 3.74
C GLY A 503 38.38 0.75 4.22
N THR A 504 38.70 -0.34 3.52
CA THR A 504 39.74 -1.31 3.90
C THR A 504 40.97 -1.26 2.99
N GLY A 505 40.82 -0.72 1.79
CA GLY A 505 41.81 -0.77 0.71
C GLY A 505 41.94 -2.13 0.02
N ALA A 506 41.13 -3.12 0.39
CA ALA A 506 41.23 -4.50 -0.09
C ALA A 506 40.16 -4.89 -1.13
N ALA A 507 39.17 -4.04 -1.40
CA ALA A 507 38.14 -4.24 -2.42
C ALA A 507 38.48 -3.54 -3.76
N GLY A 508 39.70 -3.01 -3.90
CA GLY A 508 40.12 -2.13 -4.98
C GLY A 508 39.78 -2.59 -6.40
N THR A 509 40.02 -3.86 -6.74
CA THR A 509 39.73 -4.37 -8.10
C THR A 509 38.23 -4.41 -8.42
N LEU A 510 37.39 -4.74 -7.45
CA LEU A 510 35.94 -4.72 -7.61
C LEU A 510 35.43 -3.27 -7.74
N VAL A 511 35.94 -2.37 -6.89
CA VAL A 511 35.57 -0.95 -6.91
C VAL A 511 35.99 -0.27 -8.23
N GLU A 512 37.16 -0.61 -8.77
CA GLU A 512 37.59 -0.17 -10.10
C GLU A 512 36.65 -0.67 -11.21
N ALA A 513 36.27 -1.95 -11.17
CA ALA A 513 35.34 -2.51 -12.15
C ALA A 513 33.94 -1.89 -12.06
N LEU A 514 33.43 -1.61 -10.85
CA LEU A 514 32.16 -0.90 -10.63
C LEU A 514 32.21 0.53 -11.19
N ARG A 515 33.31 1.25 -10.98
CA ARG A 515 33.51 2.58 -11.57
C ARG A 515 33.47 2.51 -13.10
N ASP A 516 34.20 1.57 -13.69
CA ASP A 516 34.35 1.47 -15.14
C ASP A 516 33.06 1.00 -15.83
N SER A 517 32.19 0.28 -15.10
CA SER A 517 30.91 -0.22 -15.59
C SER A 517 29.75 0.78 -15.43
N ALA A 518 29.88 1.80 -14.56
CA ALA A 518 28.81 2.77 -14.29
C ALA A 518 28.23 3.47 -15.55
N PRO A 519 29.05 3.86 -16.56
CA PRO A 519 28.55 4.46 -17.80
C PRO A 519 27.59 3.57 -18.60
N ASN A 520 27.69 2.23 -18.48
CA ASN A 520 26.75 1.30 -19.13
C ASN A 520 25.30 1.51 -18.66
N PHE A 521 25.13 2.09 -17.47
CA PHE A 521 23.85 2.40 -16.86
C PHE A 521 23.56 3.91 -16.84
N GLY A 522 24.23 4.68 -17.71
CA GLY A 522 24.11 6.14 -17.80
C GLY A 522 24.58 6.90 -16.55
N SER A 523 25.26 6.21 -15.63
CA SER A 523 25.69 6.74 -14.33
C SER A 523 27.15 7.19 -14.39
N THR A 524 27.52 8.16 -13.56
CA THR A 524 28.91 8.55 -13.34
C THR A 524 29.43 7.90 -12.07
N ALA A 525 30.73 7.67 -11.98
CA ALA A 525 31.34 7.09 -10.78
C ALA A 525 32.77 7.57 -10.58
N HIS A 526 33.16 7.75 -9.32
CA HIS A 526 34.55 7.97 -8.91
C HIS A 526 34.84 7.23 -7.59
N ILE A 527 36.13 7.02 -7.33
CA ILE A 527 36.61 6.32 -6.14
C ILE A 527 37.13 7.35 -5.14
N VAL A 528 36.74 7.21 -3.88
CA VAL A 528 37.15 8.06 -2.77
C VAL A 528 38.14 7.29 -1.90
N THR A 529 39.39 7.75 -1.84
CA THR A 529 40.49 7.06 -1.14
C THR A 529 40.74 7.56 0.28
N GLU A 530 40.41 8.81 0.61
CA GLU A 530 40.47 9.36 1.99
C GLU A 530 39.16 10.07 2.35
N ALA A 531 38.09 9.28 2.53
CA ALA A 531 36.72 9.75 2.76
C ALA A 531 36.62 10.77 3.92
N SER A 532 37.28 10.52 5.04
CA SER A 532 37.23 11.38 6.22
C SER A 532 37.95 12.74 6.09
N LYS A 533 38.79 12.94 5.06
CA LYS A 533 39.58 14.17 4.87
C LYS A 533 39.20 14.99 3.64
N SER A 534 38.79 14.31 2.57
CA SER A 534 38.59 14.92 1.25
C SER A 534 37.12 15.16 0.88
N GLY A 535 36.18 14.63 1.68
CA GLY A 535 34.76 14.62 1.36
C GLY A 535 34.46 13.69 0.16
N ILE A 536 33.20 13.64 -0.26
CA ILE A 536 32.72 12.73 -1.32
C ILE A 536 32.75 13.32 -2.74
N GLY A 537 33.05 14.61 -2.91
CA GLY A 537 32.98 15.28 -4.22
C GLY A 537 31.53 15.46 -4.75
N GLU A 538 31.35 15.38 -6.07
CA GLU A 538 30.06 15.59 -6.79
C GLU A 538 29.13 14.34 -6.80
N GLY A 539 29.33 13.38 -5.90
CA GLY A 539 28.50 12.17 -5.83
C GLY A 539 27.14 12.43 -5.17
N ASP A 540 26.05 11.97 -5.78
CA ASP A 540 24.70 11.99 -5.19
C ASP A 540 24.38 10.70 -4.40
N THR A 541 25.18 9.66 -4.61
CA THR A 541 25.02 8.34 -3.99
C THR A 541 26.37 7.80 -3.50
N VAL A 542 26.49 7.54 -2.20
CA VAL A 542 27.70 6.96 -1.60
C VAL A 542 27.58 5.44 -1.55
N VAL A 543 28.63 4.71 -1.93
CA VAL A 543 28.63 3.23 -1.88
C VAL A 543 29.89 2.75 -1.13
N ILE A 544 29.69 2.17 0.05
CA ILE A 544 30.76 1.61 0.89
C ILE A 544 30.88 0.13 0.56
N VAL A 545 32.05 -0.30 0.10
CA VAL A 545 32.29 -1.69 -0.32
C VAL A 545 33.19 -2.38 0.69
N LEU A 546 32.70 -3.46 1.31
CA LEU A 546 33.52 -4.32 2.17
C LEU A 546 34.09 -5.50 1.37
N PRO A 547 35.37 -5.85 1.56
CA PRO A 547 36.00 -6.99 0.90
C PRO A 547 35.49 -8.31 1.46
N ALA A 548 35.67 -9.42 0.74
CA ALA A 548 35.36 -10.74 1.27
C ALA A 548 36.08 -10.96 2.63
N PRO A 549 35.36 -11.34 3.69
CA PRO A 549 35.94 -11.40 5.02
C PRO A 549 36.85 -12.62 5.17
N THR A 550 37.91 -12.47 5.97
CA THR A 550 38.73 -13.61 6.42
C THR A 550 38.04 -14.35 7.55
N GLU A 551 38.28 -15.65 7.71
CA GLU A 551 37.81 -16.38 8.89
C GLU A 551 38.43 -15.81 10.16
N LEU A 552 37.58 -15.45 11.12
CA LEU A 552 37.96 -14.88 12.41
C LEU A 552 37.31 -15.69 13.54
N SER A 553 38.01 -15.81 14.68
CA SER A 553 37.36 -16.24 15.92
C SER A 553 36.31 -15.24 16.36
N ASP A 554 35.35 -15.64 17.21
CA ASP A 554 34.28 -14.74 17.66
C ASP A 554 34.83 -13.50 18.37
N ARG A 555 35.96 -13.64 19.09
CA ARG A 555 36.65 -12.53 19.73
C ARG A 555 37.27 -11.57 18.72
N GLU A 556 37.99 -12.08 17.72
CA GLU A 556 38.55 -11.25 16.65
C GLU A 556 37.46 -10.56 15.83
N ALA A 557 36.31 -11.22 15.63
CA ALA A 557 35.15 -10.63 14.99
C ALA A 557 34.58 -9.45 15.80
N THR A 558 34.50 -9.56 17.14
CA THR A 558 34.07 -8.43 17.98
C THR A 558 35.03 -7.24 17.89
N ASP A 559 36.34 -7.50 17.84
CA ASP A 559 37.36 -6.45 17.70
C ASP A 559 37.29 -5.77 16.31
N ALA A 560 37.06 -6.55 15.24
CA ALA A 560 36.93 -6.02 13.89
C ALA A 560 35.71 -5.09 13.74
N VAL A 561 34.55 -5.47 14.29
CA VAL A 561 33.34 -4.62 14.27
C VAL A 561 33.57 -3.32 15.06
N ALA A 562 34.18 -3.43 16.24
CA ALA A 562 34.51 -2.27 17.07
C ALA A 562 35.48 -1.32 16.37
N GLN A 563 36.50 -1.84 15.68
CA GLN A 563 37.47 -1.03 14.94
C GLN A 563 36.82 -0.34 13.73
N PHE A 564 35.91 -1.01 13.04
CA PHE A 564 35.18 -0.45 11.89
C PHE A 564 34.36 0.78 12.29
N PHE A 565 33.51 0.66 13.31
CA PHE A 565 32.68 1.78 13.80
C PHE A 565 33.42 2.76 14.69
N GLY A 566 34.54 2.38 15.30
CA GLY A 566 35.34 3.26 16.14
C GLY A 566 36.22 4.22 15.35
N SER A 567 36.87 3.73 14.28
CA SER A 567 37.81 4.54 13.49
C SER A 567 37.13 5.46 12.48
N ARG A 568 36.00 5.03 11.90
CA ARG A 568 35.16 5.77 10.93
C ARG A 568 35.94 6.43 9.79
N THR A 569 37.12 5.93 9.44
CA THR A 569 37.95 6.48 8.35
C THR A 569 37.27 6.39 6.98
N TRP A 570 36.28 5.49 6.86
CA TRP A 570 35.45 5.26 5.70
C TRP A 570 34.20 6.15 5.63
N TRP A 571 33.86 6.89 6.69
CA TRP A 571 32.65 7.71 6.74
C TRP A 571 32.97 9.18 6.40
N PRO A 572 32.45 9.74 5.30
CA PRO A 572 32.86 11.07 4.83
C PRO A 572 32.04 12.25 5.40
N GLU A 573 31.06 12.01 6.28
CA GLU A 573 29.94 12.92 6.59
C GLU A 573 29.21 13.41 5.31
N PRO A 574 27.97 12.95 5.06
CA PRO A 574 27.29 13.26 3.80
C PRO A 574 26.95 14.76 3.67
N SER A 575 27.20 15.32 2.48
CA SER A 575 26.77 16.67 2.13
C SER A 575 25.26 16.70 1.82
N SER A 576 24.68 17.90 1.72
CA SER A 576 23.27 18.07 1.33
C SER A 576 22.93 17.57 -0.09
N ALA A 577 23.94 17.27 -0.92
CA ALA A 577 23.75 16.72 -2.26
C ALA A 577 23.53 15.19 -2.27
N VAL A 578 23.87 14.50 -1.17
CA VAL A 578 23.70 13.05 -1.07
C VAL A 578 22.24 12.72 -0.84
N THR A 579 21.70 11.85 -1.69
CA THR A 579 20.33 11.35 -1.56
C THR A 579 20.27 9.85 -1.25
N GLY A 580 21.40 9.13 -1.38
CA GLY A 580 21.47 7.71 -1.08
C GLY A 580 22.82 7.25 -0.54
N CYS A 581 22.80 6.24 0.32
CA CYS A 581 23.98 5.56 0.85
C CYS A 581 23.78 4.04 0.80
N TRP A 582 24.68 3.33 0.15
CA TRP A 582 24.69 1.87 0.05
C TRP A 582 25.87 1.29 0.83
N LEU A 583 25.62 0.20 1.54
CA LEU A 583 26.64 -0.70 2.05
C LEU A 583 26.62 -1.99 1.23
N ILE A 584 27.76 -2.36 0.66
CA ILE A 584 27.97 -3.67 0.04
C ILE A 584 28.74 -4.55 1.01
N THR A 585 28.16 -5.70 1.36
CA THR A 585 28.82 -6.74 2.15
C THR A 585 28.99 -8.02 1.34
N VAL A 586 29.90 -8.88 1.79
CA VAL A 586 30.14 -10.20 1.20
C VAL A 586 29.93 -11.28 2.27
N GLY A 587 28.95 -12.15 2.06
CA GLY A 587 28.59 -13.24 2.97
C GLY A 587 28.04 -12.77 4.31
N GLY A 588 27.55 -11.53 4.43
CA GLY A 588 26.94 -10.98 5.64
C GLY A 588 25.53 -11.50 5.90
N GLU A 589 24.86 -12.07 4.89
CA GLU A 589 23.49 -12.55 4.96
C GLU A 589 23.36 -13.98 4.39
N GLN A 590 22.53 -14.81 5.03
CA GLN A 590 22.13 -16.11 4.49
C GLN A 590 20.76 -15.95 3.84
N ALA A 591 20.73 -15.65 2.54
CA ALA A 591 19.53 -15.35 1.79
C ALA A 591 18.80 -16.60 1.30
N ILE A 592 19.55 -17.65 0.95
CA ILE A 592 19.03 -18.95 0.53
C ILE A 592 19.66 -20.08 1.34
N VAL A 593 19.05 -21.27 1.31
CA VAL A 593 19.50 -22.44 2.08
C VAL A 593 20.94 -22.86 1.72
N ASP A 594 21.32 -22.68 0.46
CA ASP A 594 22.65 -23.05 -0.06
C ASP A 594 23.75 -22.02 0.28
N ASP A 595 23.39 -20.86 0.86
CA ASP A 595 24.38 -19.89 1.29
C ASP A 595 25.19 -20.44 2.48
N ALA A 596 26.49 -20.10 2.51
CA ALA A 596 27.32 -20.32 3.67
C ALA A 596 26.77 -19.57 4.91
N PRO A 597 27.05 -20.05 6.14
CA PRO A 597 26.67 -19.32 7.34
C PRO A 597 27.17 -17.88 7.32
N SER A 598 26.31 -16.94 7.71
CA SER A 598 26.63 -15.51 7.66
C SER A 598 27.89 -15.15 8.43
N HIS A 599 28.69 -14.25 7.88
CA HIS A 599 29.90 -13.75 8.50
C HIS A 599 29.56 -12.73 9.60
N PRO A 600 29.99 -12.95 10.85
CA PRO A 600 29.53 -12.16 12.00
C PRO A 600 29.90 -10.68 11.90
N VAL A 601 31.04 -10.34 11.30
CA VAL A 601 31.48 -8.94 11.16
C VAL A 601 30.59 -8.18 10.17
N HIS A 602 30.30 -8.77 9.01
CA HIS A 602 29.53 -8.11 7.96
C HIS A 602 28.06 -7.98 8.33
N ALA A 603 27.49 -9.03 8.94
CA ALA A 603 26.14 -8.99 9.48
C ALA A 603 26.00 -7.85 10.52
N ALA A 604 26.96 -7.75 11.45
CA ALA A 604 26.96 -6.71 12.48
C ALA A 604 27.13 -5.30 11.89
N ILE A 605 28.00 -5.14 10.89
CA ILE A 605 28.17 -3.86 10.19
C ILE A 605 26.88 -3.46 9.47
N ALA A 606 26.20 -4.40 8.80
CA ALA A 606 24.93 -4.11 8.13
C ALA A 606 23.83 -3.65 9.13
N ALA A 607 23.72 -4.31 10.28
CA ALA A 607 22.78 -3.91 11.34
C ALA A 607 23.13 -2.53 11.95
N GLY A 608 24.42 -2.25 12.19
CA GLY A 608 24.85 -0.95 12.69
C GLY A 608 24.67 0.18 11.66
N PHE A 609 24.99 -0.08 10.40
CA PHE A 609 24.83 0.85 9.28
C PHE A 609 23.36 1.27 9.10
N ARG A 610 22.43 0.34 9.26
CA ARG A 610 20.99 0.63 9.27
C ARG A 610 20.60 1.67 10.32
N CYS A 611 21.18 1.58 11.52
CA CYS A 611 20.92 2.53 12.59
C CYS A 611 21.44 3.94 12.26
N MET A 612 22.56 4.05 11.54
CA MET A 612 23.08 5.35 11.09
C MET A 612 22.08 6.10 10.22
N GLY A 613 21.30 5.40 9.38
CA GLY A 613 20.30 6.03 8.52
C GLY A 613 19.22 6.81 9.29
N THR A 614 18.91 6.41 10.52
CA THR A 614 17.95 7.13 11.37
C THR A 614 18.45 8.49 11.87
N GLU A 615 19.76 8.74 11.76
CA GLU A 615 20.41 10.01 12.11
C GLU A 615 20.57 10.95 10.90
N HIS A 616 20.23 10.48 9.68
CA HIS A 616 20.36 11.24 8.44
C HIS A 616 19.04 11.28 7.64
N PRO A 617 18.01 12.00 8.13
CA PRO A 617 16.74 12.15 7.41
C PRO A 617 16.96 12.71 6.00
N GLY A 618 16.24 12.17 5.01
CA GLY A 618 16.35 12.57 3.60
C GLY A 618 17.40 11.80 2.79
N ILE A 619 18.26 11.01 3.43
CA ILE A 619 19.20 10.11 2.76
C ILE A 619 18.69 8.67 2.87
N ALA A 620 18.54 7.98 1.74
CA ALA A 620 18.13 6.58 1.73
C ALA A 620 19.31 5.66 2.02
N PHE A 621 19.31 5.00 3.19
CA PHE A 621 20.32 4.00 3.57
C PHE A 621 19.87 2.61 3.11
N ARG A 622 20.76 1.89 2.42
CA ARG A 622 20.46 0.59 1.81
C ARG A 622 21.64 -0.36 1.92
N HIS A 623 21.35 -1.65 1.83
CA HIS A 623 22.32 -2.72 1.97
C HIS A 623 22.17 -3.71 0.82
N LEU A 624 23.31 -4.12 0.25
CA LEU A 624 23.43 -5.18 -0.76
C LEU A 624 24.44 -6.21 -0.28
N ASP A 625 23.98 -7.44 -0.03
CA ASP A 625 24.85 -8.57 0.30
C ASP A 625 25.18 -9.40 -0.95
N LEU A 626 26.44 -9.81 -1.09
CA LEU A 626 26.96 -10.62 -2.18
C LEU A 626 27.55 -11.93 -1.64
N THR A 627 27.60 -12.98 -2.46
CA THR A 627 28.45 -14.15 -2.17
C THR A 627 29.88 -13.93 -2.69
N PRO A 628 30.90 -14.65 -2.16
CA PRO A 628 32.29 -14.48 -2.59
C PRO A 628 32.55 -14.68 -4.10
N ASP A 629 31.77 -15.54 -4.75
CA ASP A 629 31.81 -15.79 -6.20
C ASP A 629 31.17 -14.65 -7.00
N ILE A 630 30.19 -13.94 -6.43
CA ILE A 630 29.56 -12.77 -7.05
C ILE A 630 30.41 -11.51 -6.84
N ALA A 631 31.12 -11.40 -5.71
CA ALA A 631 32.00 -10.28 -5.37
C ALA A 631 33.31 -10.26 -6.19
N GLN A 632 33.20 -10.39 -7.51
CA GLN A 632 34.30 -10.43 -8.47
C GLN A 632 34.11 -9.33 -9.54
N PRO A 633 35.20 -8.76 -10.10
CA PRO A 633 35.14 -7.71 -11.11
C PRO A 633 34.22 -8.01 -12.30
N ASP A 634 34.17 -9.27 -12.75
CA ASP A 634 33.36 -9.71 -13.89
C ASP A 634 31.84 -9.54 -13.67
N ASN A 635 31.40 -9.38 -12.42
CA ASN A 635 29.98 -9.21 -12.06
C ASN A 635 29.61 -7.74 -11.79
N ALA A 636 30.47 -6.77 -12.12
CA ALA A 636 30.25 -5.35 -11.84
C ALA A 636 28.91 -4.82 -12.41
N ASP A 637 28.54 -5.22 -13.63
CA ASP A 637 27.25 -4.83 -14.24
C ASP A 637 26.06 -5.34 -13.43
N ALA A 638 26.10 -6.59 -12.95
CA ALA A 638 25.02 -7.18 -12.15
C ALA A 638 24.88 -6.50 -10.79
N ILE A 639 26.01 -6.14 -10.16
CA ILE A 639 26.05 -5.40 -8.90
C ILE A 639 25.50 -3.99 -9.08
N LEU A 640 25.90 -3.26 -10.12
CA LEU A 640 25.35 -1.93 -10.43
C LEU A 640 23.86 -1.97 -10.71
N ALA A 641 23.40 -2.98 -11.46
CA ALA A 641 21.96 -3.19 -11.69
C ALA A 641 21.21 -3.44 -10.36
N ALA A 642 21.84 -4.08 -9.37
CA ALA A 642 21.28 -4.23 -8.04
C ALA A 642 21.23 -2.91 -7.26
N LEU A 643 22.29 -2.09 -7.29
CA LEU A 643 22.34 -0.77 -6.64
C LEU A 643 21.32 0.23 -7.20
N GLN A 644 20.92 0.06 -8.46
CA GLN A 644 19.87 0.85 -9.09
C GLN A 644 18.45 0.38 -8.76
N SER A 645 18.26 -0.65 -7.93
CA SER A 645 16.91 -1.10 -7.56
C SER A 645 16.19 -0.01 -6.74
N ALA A 646 15.04 0.44 -7.23
CA ALA A 646 14.19 1.42 -6.54
C ALA A 646 13.27 0.72 -5.53
N GLY A 647 13.03 1.38 -4.40
CA GLY A 647 12.04 0.95 -3.41
C GLY A 647 12.44 -0.25 -2.55
N GLU A 648 13.66 -0.78 -2.67
CA GLU A 648 14.17 -1.86 -1.82
C GLU A 648 15.36 -1.35 -0.98
N SER A 649 15.39 -1.71 0.30
CA SER A 649 16.45 -1.29 1.23
C SER A 649 17.45 -2.39 1.58
N GLU A 650 17.04 -3.65 1.47
CA GLU A 650 17.82 -4.82 1.86
C GLU A 650 17.80 -5.83 0.74
N LEU A 651 18.91 -5.94 0.01
CA LEU A 651 19.05 -6.81 -1.12
C LEU A 651 20.16 -7.84 -0.90
N ALA A 652 20.01 -8.98 -1.53
CA ALA A 652 21.04 -9.99 -1.66
C ALA A 652 21.13 -10.40 -3.13
N LEU A 653 22.31 -10.30 -3.74
CA LEU A 653 22.56 -10.77 -5.10
C LEU A 653 23.24 -12.15 -5.02
N ARG A 654 22.65 -13.12 -5.73
CA ARG A 654 23.11 -14.50 -5.86
C ARG A 654 23.19 -14.86 -7.35
N ALA A 655 23.83 -15.99 -7.65
CA ALA A 655 24.00 -16.47 -9.02
C ALA A 655 22.68 -16.63 -9.80
N ASP A 656 21.57 -16.90 -9.12
CA ASP A 656 20.26 -17.14 -9.73
C ASP A 656 19.31 -15.93 -9.69
N GLY A 657 19.73 -14.79 -9.10
CA GLY A 657 18.96 -13.56 -9.09
C GLY A 657 19.14 -12.68 -7.85
N VAL A 658 18.25 -11.70 -7.71
CA VAL A 658 18.24 -10.75 -6.58
C VAL A 658 17.11 -11.11 -5.63
N TYR A 659 17.38 -11.05 -4.34
CA TYR A 659 16.44 -11.30 -3.26
C TYR A 659 16.29 -10.05 -2.41
N ALA A 660 15.09 -9.82 -1.88
CA ALA A 660 14.83 -8.71 -0.96
C ALA A 660 14.40 -9.24 0.40
N LYS A 661 14.91 -8.63 1.48
CA LYS A 661 14.59 -9.03 2.85
C LYS A 661 13.18 -8.56 3.23
N ARG A 662 12.45 -9.42 3.93
CA ARG A 662 11.10 -9.19 4.46
C ARG A 662 10.99 -9.76 5.87
N ILE A 663 10.05 -9.24 6.63
CA ILE A 663 9.58 -9.83 7.88
C ILE A 663 8.22 -10.44 7.58
N VAL A 664 8.06 -11.72 7.90
CA VAL A 664 6.84 -12.49 7.66
C VAL A 664 6.37 -13.16 8.95
N ASP A 665 5.08 -13.49 9.02
CA ASP A 665 4.56 -14.34 10.10
C ASP A 665 5.22 -15.72 10.05
N LEU A 666 5.48 -16.28 11.24
CA LEU A 666 5.81 -17.69 11.37
C LEU A 666 4.49 -18.48 11.34
N ASP A 667 4.25 -19.28 10.28
CA ASP A 667 3.02 -20.08 10.16
C ASP A 667 2.85 -21.02 11.38
N GLU A 668 1.71 -20.96 12.05
CA GLU A 668 1.38 -21.81 13.22
C GLU A 668 1.26 -23.31 12.86
N ASP A 669 1.17 -23.65 11.58
CA ASP A 669 0.88 -25.00 11.08
C ASP A 669 2.12 -25.86 10.80
N SER A 670 3.34 -25.30 10.73
CA SER A 670 4.51 -26.07 10.25
C SER A 670 5.34 -26.80 11.31
N ASP A 671 5.07 -26.66 12.61
CA ASP A 671 5.77 -27.45 13.64
C ASP A 671 4.95 -27.55 14.95
N ARG A 672 3.79 -28.23 14.92
CA ARG A 672 3.23 -28.83 16.15
C ARG A 672 4.02 -30.09 16.51
N GLY A 673 5.33 -29.93 16.72
CA GLY A 673 6.18 -30.88 17.41
C GLY A 673 5.75 -31.01 18.88
N SER A 674 6.00 -32.16 19.49
CA SER A 674 5.59 -32.44 20.87
C SER A 674 6.00 -31.33 21.83
N SER A 675 5.09 -30.87 22.71
CA SER A 675 5.41 -29.87 23.73
C SER A 675 6.75 -30.20 24.39
N ALA A 676 7.77 -29.36 24.18
CA ALA A 676 9.04 -29.51 24.85
C ALA A 676 8.77 -29.59 26.36
N GLY A 677 9.25 -30.65 27.00
CA GLY A 677 9.06 -30.84 28.44
C GLY A 677 9.62 -29.66 29.22
N VAL A 678 9.04 -29.38 30.38
CA VAL A 678 9.55 -28.34 31.28
C VAL A 678 11.01 -28.68 31.64
N PRO A 679 11.99 -27.78 31.42
CA PRO A 679 13.39 -28.08 31.70
C PRO A 679 13.63 -28.25 33.20
N ASP A 680 14.43 -29.24 33.59
CA ASP A 680 14.74 -29.53 35.00
C ASP A 680 15.66 -28.47 35.61
N HIS A 681 16.69 -28.04 34.86
CA HIS A 681 17.62 -26.98 35.24
C HIS A 681 17.78 -25.92 34.16
N VAL A 682 17.43 -24.67 34.51
CA VAL A 682 17.57 -23.48 33.66
C VAL A 682 18.70 -22.60 34.18
N VAL A 683 19.65 -22.27 33.31
CA VAL A 683 20.78 -21.38 33.60
C VAL A 683 20.60 -20.07 32.85
N ILE A 684 20.54 -18.94 33.55
CA ILE A 684 20.25 -17.63 32.97
C ILE A 684 21.43 -16.69 33.21
N THR A 685 22.13 -16.31 32.14
CA THR A 685 23.18 -15.27 32.21
C THR A 685 22.55 -13.87 32.07
N GLY A 686 23.09 -12.89 32.79
CA GLY A 686 22.35 -11.65 33.06
C GLY A 686 21.14 -11.87 33.98
N GLY A 687 21.15 -12.97 34.75
CA GLY A 687 19.98 -13.51 35.43
C GLY A 687 19.36 -12.61 36.50
N THR A 688 20.16 -11.75 37.14
CA THR A 688 19.64 -10.76 38.10
C THR A 688 19.27 -9.42 37.46
N GLY A 689 19.45 -9.27 36.13
CA GLY A 689 18.95 -8.13 35.36
C GLY A 689 17.43 -8.19 35.18
N LYS A 690 16.83 -7.12 34.65
CA LYS A 690 15.37 -7.02 34.47
C LYS A 690 14.80 -8.20 33.66
N LEU A 691 15.38 -8.50 32.49
CA LEU A 691 15.00 -9.64 31.64
C LEU A 691 15.18 -10.99 32.35
N GLY A 692 16.35 -11.20 32.97
CA GLY A 692 16.67 -12.45 33.64
C GLY A 692 15.69 -12.81 34.76
N GLN A 693 15.16 -11.81 35.46
CA GLN A 693 14.15 -12.00 36.50
C GLN A 693 12.78 -12.41 35.92
N GLU A 694 12.38 -11.90 34.75
CA GLU A 694 11.15 -12.32 34.07
C GLU A 694 11.24 -13.78 33.60
N PHE A 695 12.37 -14.18 33.00
CA PHE A 695 12.61 -15.58 32.62
C PHE A 695 12.64 -16.50 33.84
N CYS A 696 13.27 -16.08 34.93
CA CYS A 696 13.29 -16.82 36.20
C CYS A 696 11.87 -17.09 36.70
N GLU A 697 11.03 -16.06 36.75
CA GLU A 697 9.65 -16.16 37.20
C GLU A 697 8.80 -17.05 36.28
N HIS A 698 8.97 -16.91 34.96
CA HIS A 698 8.27 -17.73 33.98
C HIS A 698 8.56 -19.22 34.15
N TYR A 699 9.84 -19.62 34.15
CA TYR A 699 10.23 -21.02 34.30
C TYR A 699 9.92 -21.59 35.68
N ALA A 700 10.04 -20.77 36.73
CA ALA A 700 9.62 -21.17 38.07
C ALA A 700 8.12 -21.52 38.11
N ARG A 701 7.27 -20.72 37.44
CA ARG A 701 5.82 -20.97 37.36
C ARG A 701 5.46 -22.16 36.47
N LEU A 702 6.25 -22.46 35.44
CA LEU A 702 6.10 -23.67 34.62
C LEU A 702 6.49 -24.96 35.36
N GLY A 703 7.16 -24.85 36.51
CA GLY A 703 7.50 -26.00 37.36
C GLY A 703 8.95 -26.47 37.23
N THR A 704 9.85 -25.67 36.66
CA THR A 704 11.29 -25.96 36.65
C THR A 704 11.82 -26.10 38.08
N GLN A 705 12.53 -27.19 38.35
CA GLN A 705 12.99 -27.51 39.71
C GLN A 705 14.19 -26.66 40.15
N GLN A 706 15.13 -26.39 39.24
CA GLN A 706 16.35 -25.65 39.54
C GLN A 706 16.54 -24.48 38.56
N ILE A 707 16.81 -23.29 39.10
CA ILE A 707 17.09 -22.10 38.29
C ILE A 707 18.35 -21.43 38.83
N THR A 708 19.36 -21.29 37.98
CA THR A 708 20.63 -20.62 38.33
C THR A 708 20.74 -19.30 37.56
N LEU A 709 20.74 -18.19 38.30
CA LEU A 709 20.92 -16.84 37.78
C LEU A 709 22.40 -16.45 37.89
N ILE A 710 23.03 -16.10 36.78
CA ILE A 710 24.43 -15.71 36.72
C ILE A 710 24.51 -14.20 36.44
N SER A 711 25.22 -13.48 37.29
CA SER A 711 25.53 -12.06 37.08
C SER A 711 26.79 -11.67 37.85
N ARG A 712 27.40 -10.52 37.53
CA ARG A 712 28.60 -10.03 38.25
C ARG A 712 28.35 -9.82 39.74
N SER A 713 27.14 -9.42 40.12
CA SER A 713 26.80 -9.07 41.50
C SER A 713 26.24 -10.24 42.31
N GLY A 714 25.77 -11.33 41.65
CA GLY A 714 25.00 -12.37 42.34
C GLY A 714 23.73 -11.81 42.99
N GLU A 715 23.29 -12.43 44.08
CA GLU A 715 22.12 -11.98 44.85
C GLU A 715 22.42 -10.70 45.66
N THR A 716 21.76 -9.61 45.32
CA THR A 716 21.83 -8.34 46.06
C THR A 716 20.52 -8.05 46.79
N ASP A 717 20.54 -7.18 47.79
CA ASP A 717 19.32 -6.77 48.53
C ASP A 717 18.21 -6.26 47.61
N ALA A 718 18.57 -5.59 46.51
CA ALA A 718 17.64 -5.05 45.53
C ALA A 718 16.82 -6.13 44.79
N VAL A 719 17.39 -7.33 44.60
CA VAL A 719 16.72 -8.44 43.89
C VAL A 719 16.25 -9.56 44.82
N ALA A 720 16.80 -9.65 46.03
CA ALA A 720 16.49 -10.69 47.02
C ALA A 720 14.98 -10.76 47.34
N GLY A 721 14.29 -9.61 47.43
CA GLY A 721 12.85 -9.55 47.67
C GLY A 721 12.03 -10.30 46.60
N ARG A 722 12.29 -10.02 45.32
CA ARG A 722 11.59 -10.65 44.19
C ARG A 722 11.94 -12.14 44.08
N LEU A 723 13.22 -12.51 44.21
CA LEU A 723 13.64 -13.91 44.16
C LEU A 723 13.03 -14.74 45.31
N ASN A 724 12.93 -14.18 46.51
CA ASN A 724 12.28 -14.84 47.64
C ASN A 724 10.77 -15.00 47.44
N ALA A 725 10.10 -14.05 46.77
CA ALA A 725 8.70 -14.20 46.40
C ALA A 725 8.51 -15.37 45.42
N ILE A 726 9.35 -15.48 44.39
CA ILE A 726 9.34 -16.59 43.42
C ILE A 726 9.57 -17.92 44.12
N ARG A 727 10.63 -18.03 44.94
CA ARG A 727 10.94 -19.26 45.71
C ARG A 727 9.75 -19.75 46.55
N ARG A 728 9.02 -18.82 47.18
CA ARG A 728 7.86 -19.15 48.04
C ARG A 728 6.62 -19.54 47.24
N SER A 729 6.38 -18.92 46.09
CA SER A 729 5.16 -19.14 45.31
C SER A 729 5.22 -20.39 44.43
N THR A 730 6.42 -20.80 43.99
CA THR A 730 6.58 -21.93 43.05
C THR A 730 7.28 -23.16 43.65
N GLY A 731 8.06 -22.99 44.72
CA GLY A 731 8.89 -24.05 45.30
C GLY A 731 10.18 -24.35 44.51
N ALA A 732 10.48 -23.60 43.45
CA ALA A 732 11.69 -23.77 42.65
C ALA A 732 12.96 -23.40 43.44
N LYS A 733 14.04 -24.17 43.26
CA LYS A 733 15.36 -23.89 43.84
C LYS A 733 16.08 -22.82 43.01
N VAL A 734 15.77 -21.55 43.27
CA VAL A 734 16.40 -20.40 42.61
C VAL A 734 17.69 -19.98 43.33
N ARG A 735 18.83 -20.00 42.64
CA ARG A 735 20.14 -19.53 43.15
C ARG A 735 20.68 -18.41 42.27
N ALA A 736 21.22 -17.35 42.85
CA ALA A 736 21.99 -16.37 42.11
C ALA A 736 23.49 -16.48 42.45
N ILE A 737 24.33 -16.62 41.43
CA ILE A 737 25.78 -16.82 41.53
C ILE A 737 26.48 -15.58 40.99
N ALA A 738 27.40 -15.04 41.78
CA ALA A 738 28.30 -13.97 41.35
C ALA A 738 29.38 -14.57 40.43
N CYS A 739 29.32 -14.25 39.14
CA CYS A 739 30.30 -14.68 38.13
C CYS A 739 30.32 -13.66 36.99
N ASP A 740 31.52 -13.21 36.64
CA ASP A 740 31.75 -12.42 35.42
C ASP A 740 32.03 -13.37 34.26
N ILE A 741 31.06 -13.47 33.34
CA ILE A 741 31.16 -14.37 32.18
C ILE A 741 32.24 -13.95 31.17
N THR A 742 32.85 -12.78 31.35
CA THR A 742 33.98 -12.32 30.52
C THR A 742 35.35 -12.71 31.10
N ASP A 743 35.38 -13.31 32.29
CA ASP A 743 36.58 -13.87 32.92
C ASP A 743 36.56 -15.40 32.83
N GLY A 744 37.45 -15.96 32.02
CA GLY A 744 37.55 -17.41 31.82
C GLY A 744 37.81 -18.20 33.10
N THR A 745 38.47 -17.60 34.10
CA THR A 745 38.70 -18.27 35.40
C THR A 745 37.39 -18.36 36.18
N ALA A 746 36.63 -17.28 36.25
CA ALA A 746 35.34 -17.24 36.91
C ALA A 746 34.31 -18.18 36.22
N VAL A 747 34.37 -18.30 34.89
CA VAL A 747 33.55 -19.24 34.13
C VAL A 747 33.96 -20.69 34.41
N ALA A 748 35.26 -20.99 34.53
CA ALA A 748 35.73 -22.33 34.89
C ALA A 748 35.27 -22.72 36.31
N GLU A 749 35.33 -21.81 37.27
CA GLU A 749 34.81 -22.03 38.63
C GLU A 749 33.28 -22.24 38.63
N LEU A 750 32.55 -21.50 37.80
CA LEU A 750 31.12 -21.69 37.60
C LEU A 750 30.82 -23.08 37.01
N ALA A 751 31.58 -23.52 36.01
CA ALA A 751 31.43 -24.84 35.40
C ALA A 751 31.62 -25.96 36.42
N GLU A 752 32.61 -25.84 37.32
CA GLU A 752 32.81 -26.77 38.44
C GLU A 752 31.61 -26.82 39.38
N GLN A 753 31.01 -25.68 39.71
CA GLN A 753 29.82 -25.62 40.58
C GLN A 753 28.56 -26.24 39.94
N LEU A 754 28.50 -26.31 38.61
CA LEU A 754 27.37 -26.86 37.85
C LEU A 754 27.61 -28.28 37.34
N ARG A 755 28.76 -28.89 37.67
CA ARG A 755 29.17 -30.23 37.22
C ARG A 755 28.13 -31.32 37.52
N ASP A 756 27.54 -31.30 38.72
CA ASP A 756 26.54 -32.29 39.15
C ASP A 756 25.10 -31.94 38.74
N ALA A 757 24.89 -30.80 38.10
CA ALA A 757 23.60 -30.31 37.65
C ALA A 757 23.75 -29.62 36.26
N PRO A 758 24.03 -30.38 35.19
CA PRO A 758 24.19 -29.82 33.86
C PRO A 758 22.91 -29.10 33.40
N ALA A 759 23.06 -28.08 32.56
CA ALA A 759 21.93 -27.29 32.08
C ALA A 759 21.07 -28.08 31.08
N ASN A 760 19.75 -27.92 31.18
CA ASN A 760 18.79 -28.31 30.12
C ASN A 760 18.45 -27.14 29.21
N LEU A 761 18.49 -25.93 29.77
CA LEU A 761 18.24 -24.69 29.04
C LEU A 761 19.23 -23.62 29.51
N ILE A 762 19.93 -23.01 28.56
CA ILE A 762 20.74 -21.81 28.81
C ILE A 762 20.05 -20.62 28.15
N ILE A 763 19.78 -19.57 28.93
CA ILE A 763 19.21 -18.30 28.45
C ILE A 763 20.27 -17.22 28.59
N HIS A 764 20.60 -16.56 27.48
CA HIS A 764 21.52 -15.43 27.48
C HIS A 764 20.76 -14.10 27.46
N ALA A 765 20.47 -13.59 28.66
CA ALA A 765 19.75 -12.34 28.90
C ALA A 765 20.67 -11.19 29.36
N ALA A 766 21.98 -11.27 29.04
CA ALA A 766 22.90 -10.17 29.35
C ALA A 766 22.64 -8.98 28.41
N VAL A 767 22.28 -7.85 29.00
CA VAL A 767 21.99 -6.62 28.27
C VAL A 767 22.67 -5.44 28.96
N ASP A 768 23.30 -4.60 28.15
CA ASP A 768 23.68 -3.25 28.50
C ASP A 768 22.96 -2.31 27.51
N TYR A 769 21.99 -1.55 28.00
CA TYR A 769 21.28 -0.56 27.19
C TYR A 769 22.08 0.73 27.23
N SER A 770 22.67 1.10 26.10
CA SER A 770 23.33 2.40 25.96
C SER A 770 22.93 3.03 24.64
N ASP A 771 22.15 4.11 24.73
CA ASP A 771 21.92 5.01 23.60
C ASP A 771 23.13 5.94 23.53
N VAL A 772 24.05 5.63 22.62
CA VAL A 772 25.27 6.41 22.43
C VAL A 772 25.18 7.06 21.05
N PRO A 773 25.16 8.41 20.97
CA PRO A 773 25.18 9.10 19.69
C PRO A 773 26.38 8.66 18.86
N LEU A 774 26.22 8.58 17.54
CA LEU A 774 27.30 8.14 16.64
C LEU A 774 28.62 8.87 16.92
N ALA A 775 28.59 10.19 17.16
CA ALA A 775 29.76 11.01 17.48
C ALA A 775 30.62 10.45 18.64
N GLU A 776 29.98 9.85 19.65
CA GLU A 776 30.63 9.32 20.86
C GLU A 776 31.03 7.84 20.77
N VAL A 777 30.74 7.18 19.66
CA VAL A 777 31.14 5.79 19.44
C VAL A 777 32.65 5.71 19.22
N THR A 778 33.35 5.01 20.13
CA THR A 778 34.79 4.68 20.03
C THR A 778 34.97 3.17 20.02
N ALA A 779 36.12 2.70 19.53
CA ALA A 779 36.43 1.27 19.50
C ALA A 779 36.39 0.64 20.91
N GLU A 780 36.88 1.35 21.93
CA GLU A 780 36.89 0.87 23.32
C GLU A 780 35.49 0.72 23.90
N ARG A 781 34.61 1.72 23.67
CA ARG A 781 33.20 1.65 24.11
C ARG A 781 32.46 0.50 23.42
N PHE A 782 32.71 0.32 22.13
CA PHE A 782 32.10 -0.75 21.34
C PHE A 782 32.57 -2.13 21.79
N GLN A 783 33.89 -2.32 21.98
CA GLN A 783 34.46 -3.54 22.53
C GLN A 783 33.85 -3.86 23.90
N GLN A 784 33.72 -2.87 24.77
CA GLN A 784 33.13 -3.07 26.09
C GLN A 784 31.67 -3.54 26.00
N ALA A 785 30.87 -2.99 25.09
CA ALA A 785 29.48 -3.40 24.86
C ALA A 785 29.36 -4.83 24.30
N LEU A 786 30.24 -5.23 23.38
CA LEU A 786 30.25 -6.58 22.80
C LEU A 786 30.83 -7.64 23.73
N ARG A 787 31.75 -7.28 24.62
CA ARG A 787 32.53 -8.23 25.44
C ARG A 787 31.64 -9.14 26.28
N ALA A 788 30.70 -8.59 27.02
CA ALA A 788 29.80 -9.38 27.88
C ALA A 788 28.71 -10.10 27.08
N LYS A 789 28.21 -9.46 26.03
CA LYS A 789 27.06 -9.96 25.26
C LYS A 789 27.44 -11.05 24.27
N VAL A 790 28.52 -10.89 23.52
CA VAL A 790 28.96 -11.87 22.51
C VAL A 790 30.09 -12.74 23.05
N GLY A 791 31.18 -12.13 23.54
CA GLY A 791 32.33 -12.88 24.04
C GLY A 791 32.02 -13.72 25.30
N GLY A 792 31.18 -13.17 26.18
CA GLY A 792 30.80 -13.83 27.43
C GLY A 792 29.96 -15.10 27.21
N ILE A 793 29.02 -15.08 26.27
CA ILE A 793 28.20 -16.28 25.98
C ILE A 793 29.02 -17.37 25.31
N VAL A 794 29.96 -17.04 24.43
CA VAL A 794 30.88 -18.03 23.83
C VAL A 794 31.65 -18.78 24.93
N SER A 795 32.20 -18.04 25.90
CA SER A 795 32.90 -18.62 27.05
C SER A 795 32.01 -19.56 27.88
N VAL A 796 30.73 -19.19 28.06
CA VAL A 796 29.73 -20.01 28.75
C VAL A 796 29.41 -21.29 27.97
N LEU A 797 29.22 -21.20 26.65
CA LEU A 797 28.93 -22.37 25.81
C LEU A 797 30.09 -23.36 25.76
N ASP A 798 31.33 -22.87 25.82
CA ASP A 798 32.53 -23.71 25.80
C ASP A 798 32.76 -24.45 27.12
N ALA A 799 32.42 -23.84 28.26
CA ALA A 799 32.81 -24.36 29.57
C ALA A 799 31.65 -24.91 30.43
N VAL A 800 30.44 -24.36 30.34
CA VAL A 800 29.34 -24.74 31.24
C VAL A 800 28.80 -26.13 30.87
N PRO A 801 28.69 -27.06 31.84
CA PRO A 801 28.15 -28.39 31.60
C PRO A 801 26.71 -28.37 31.10
N ARG A 802 26.44 -29.14 30.04
CA ARG A 802 25.15 -29.20 29.34
C ARG A 802 24.73 -30.65 29.17
N THR A 803 23.42 -30.88 29.17
CA THR A 803 22.84 -32.16 28.75
C THR A 803 22.92 -32.30 27.23
N ASP A 804 22.84 -33.52 26.70
CA ASP A 804 22.87 -33.78 25.24
C ASP A 804 21.70 -33.11 24.51
N SER A 805 20.58 -32.90 25.20
CA SER A 805 19.38 -32.21 24.71
C SER A 805 19.29 -30.76 25.19
N CYS A 806 20.41 -30.15 25.60
CA CYS A 806 20.40 -28.79 26.11
C CYS A 806 20.06 -27.79 25.00
N ARG A 807 18.99 -27.02 25.21
CA ARG A 807 18.64 -25.89 24.36
C ARG A 807 19.37 -24.62 24.81
N VAL A 808 19.78 -23.79 23.87
CA VAL A 808 20.37 -22.48 24.11
C VAL A 808 19.48 -21.42 23.48
N MET A 809 19.09 -20.42 24.24
CA MET A 809 18.34 -19.27 23.74
C MET A 809 19.13 -17.99 23.97
N LEU A 810 19.46 -17.32 22.88
CA LEU A 810 20.12 -16.02 22.88
C LEU A 810 19.06 -14.92 22.81
N CYS A 811 19.03 -14.03 23.81
CA CYS A 811 18.13 -12.88 23.77
C CYS A 811 18.76 -11.77 22.92
N SER A 812 18.26 -11.68 21.69
CA SER A 812 18.56 -10.63 20.72
C SER A 812 17.47 -9.56 20.77
N SER A 813 17.48 -8.62 19.82
CA SER A 813 16.51 -7.52 19.75
C SER A 813 16.07 -7.25 18.32
N LEU A 814 14.80 -6.83 18.16
CA LEU A 814 14.29 -6.34 16.88
C LEU A 814 15.19 -5.26 16.25
N ALA A 815 15.89 -4.46 17.07
CA ALA A 815 16.84 -3.44 16.60
C ALA A 815 17.92 -3.99 15.66
N ALA A 816 18.29 -5.28 15.75
CA ALA A 816 19.21 -5.93 14.83
C ALA A 816 18.68 -6.00 13.38
N THR A 817 17.36 -6.03 13.22
CA THR A 817 16.69 -6.18 11.91
C THR A 817 16.06 -4.88 11.42
N ILE A 818 15.35 -4.14 12.29
CA ILE A 818 14.64 -2.90 11.89
C ILE A 818 15.44 -1.62 12.16
N GLY A 819 16.49 -1.70 12.98
CA GLY A 819 17.32 -0.55 13.37
C GLY A 819 16.64 0.35 14.41
N GLY A 820 17.41 1.31 14.94
CA GLY A 820 16.92 2.28 15.91
C GLY A 820 17.89 3.44 16.11
N LYS A 821 17.35 4.64 16.37
CA LYS A 821 18.15 5.85 16.61
C LYS A 821 19.00 5.71 17.86
N GLY A 822 20.30 5.96 17.75
CA GLY A 822 21.26 5.80 18.85
C GLY A 822 21.58 4.34 19.23
N GLN A 823 21.01 3.35 18.52
CA GLN A 823 21.12 1.93 18.88
C GLN A 823 22.17 1.17 18.07
N LEU A 824 23.11 1.86 17.42
CA LEU A 824 24.08 1.26 16.51
C LEU A 824 24.86 0.09 17.16
N MET A 825 25.50 0.32 18.31
CA MET A 825 26.29 -0.72 18.99
C MET A 825 25.42 -1.88 19.46
N TYR A 826 24.20 -1.56 19.92
CA TYR A 826 23.23 -2.52 20.38
C TYR A 826 22.73 -3.42 19.25
N ALA A 827 22.33 -2.85 18.11
CA ALA A 827 21.89 -3.57 16.93
C ALA A 827 22.99 -4.48 16.38
N ALA A 828 24.23 -3.97 16.27
CA ALA A 828 25.38 -4.76 15.82
C ALA A 828 25.65 -5.96 16.75
N GLY A 829 25.66 -5.76 18.06
CA GLY A 829 25.90 -6.84 19.02
C GLY A 829 24.78 -7.89 19.06
N ASN A 830 23.52 -7.48 18.93
CA ASN A 830 22.39 -8.40 18.79
C ASN A 830 22.46 -9.18 17.47
N ARG A 831 22.86 -8.55 16.37
CA ARG A 831 23.04 -9.25 15.09
C ARG A 831 24.16 -10.30 15.15
N MET A 832 25.23 -10.05 15.91
CA MET A 832 26.25 -11.07 16.17
C MET A 832 25.70 -12.29 16.93
N LEU A 833 24.75 -12.08 17.87
CA LEU A 833 24.06 -13.20 18.54
C LEU A 833 23.20 -14.00 17.57
N ASP A 834 22.48 -13.33 16.66
CA ASP A 834 21.68 -14.00 15.64
C ASP A 834 22.53 -14.92 14.76
N VAL A 835 23.70 -14.42 14.34
CA VAL A 835 24.67 -15.19 13.55
C VAL A 835 25.30 -16.31 14.38
N LEU A 836 25.65 -16.07 15.65
CA LEU A 836 26.16 -17.09 16.56
C LEU A 836 25.17 -18.25 16.70
N ALA A 837 23.87 -17.97 16.90
CA ALA A 837 22.85 -19.01 16.98
C ALA A 837 22.79 -19.86 15.70
N ALA A 838 22.82 -19.22 14.52
CA ALA A 838 22.82 -19.92 13.24
C ALA A 838 24.07 -20.81 13.06
N ARG A 839 25.26 -20.30 13.42
CA ARG A 839 26.52 -21.06 13.35
C ARG A 839 26.54 -22.25 14.30
N GLN A 840 26.02 -22.08 15.52
CA GLN A 840 25.91 -23.17 16.49
C GLN A 840 24.92 -24.26 16.02
N ARG A 841 23.81 -23.88 15.38
CA ARG A 841 22.91 -24.84 14.73
C ARG A 841 23.58 -25.60 13.59
N ALA A 842 24.39 -24.92 12.76
CA ALA A 842 25.10 -25.55 11.65
C ALA A 842 26.08 -26.64 12.12
N VAL A 843 26.59 -26.55 13.36
CA VAL A 843 27.43 -27.59 14.00
C VAL A 843 26.65 -28.56 14.90
N GLY A 844 25.31 -28.53 14.84
CA GLY A 844 24.44 -29.51 15.50
C GLY A 844 23.94 -29.16 16.91
N MET A 845 24.19 -27.95 17.40
CA MET A 845 23.68 -27.49 18.70
C MET A 845 22.27 -26.91 18.57
N ASP A 846 21.35 -27.26 19.47
CA ASP A 846 20.04 -26.61 19.56
C ASP A 846 20.19 -25.21 20.16
N CYS A 847 20.42 -24.22 19.29
CA CYS A 847 20.66 -22.84 19.65
C CYS A 847 19.75 -21.92 18.84
N VAL A 848 18.93 -21.11 19.49
CA VAL A 848 18.03 -20.14 18.84
C VAL A 848 18.34 -18.73 19.30
N SER A 849 18.19 -17.76 18.39
CA SER A 849 18.15 -16.35 18.75
C SER A 849 16.71 -15.86 18.67
N VAL A 850 16.24 -15.19 19.72
CA VAL A 850 14.94 -14.53 19.74
C VAL A 850 15.16 -13.03 19.79
N GLN A 851 14.74 -12.35 18.74
CA GLN A 851 14.81 -10.90 18.63
C GLN A 851 13.58 -10.27 19.28
N TRP A 852 13.75 -9.80 20.51
CA TRP A 852 12.66 -9.23 21.29
C TRP A 852 12.38 -7.78 20.91
N GLY A 853 11.10 -7.46 20.73
CA GLY A 853 10.60 -6.10 20.74
C GLY A 853 10.58 -5.50 22.14
N GLN A 854 10.02 -4.31 22.27
CA GLN A 854 10.04 -3.58 23.53
C GLN A 854 9.13 -4.22 24.58
N TRP A 855 9.56 -4.29 25.85
CA TRP A 855 8.79 -4.84 26.97
C TRP A 855 8.40 -3.74 27.97
N THR A 856 7.21 -3.86 28.58
CA THR A 856 6.67 -2.83 29.50
C THR A 856 7.53 -2.60 30.76
N VAL A 857 8.22 -3.62 31.26
CA VAL A 857 9.13 -3.55 32.44
C VAL A 857 10.47 -2.87 32.15
N HIS A 858 10.77 -2.55 30.89
CA HIS A 858 11.97 -1.80 30.50
C HIS A 858 11.69 -0.32 30.24
N LEU A 859 10.44 0.12 30.45
CA LEU A 859 10.05 1.52 30.42
C LEU A 859 10.50 2.22 31.71
N GLU A 860 11.77 2.65 31.75
CA GLU A 860 12.13 3.88 32.51
C GLU A 860 12.08 5.06 31.54
N LEU A 861 11.01 5.11 30.73
CA LEU A 861 10.76 6.21 29.81
C LEU A 861 9.78 7.16 30.49
N ASP A 862 10.08 8.45 30.42
CA ASP A 862 9.10 9.50 30.68
C ASP A 862 7.98 9.45 29.62
N ASP A 863 6.93 10.24 29.80
CA ASP A 863 5.81 10.30 28.85
C ASP A 863 6.29 10.55 27.39
N THR A 864 7.40 11.28 27.24
CA THR A 864 8.09 11.53 25.98
C THR A 864 8.60 10.25 25.31
N GLY A 865 9.23 9.33 26.04
CA GLY A 865 9.73 8.07 25.47
C GLY A 865 8.63 7.08 25.08
N ILE A 866 7.51 7.05 25.82
CA ILE A 866 6.33 6.25 25.45
C ILE A 866 5.70 6.81 24.18
N ALA A 867 5.57 8.14 24.06
CA ALA A 867 5.07 8.80 22.86
C ALA A 867 5.96 8.53 21.64
N LYS A 868 7.28 8.46 21.80
CA LYS A 868 8.24 8.13 20.73
C LYS A 868 8.06 6.70 20.19
N LEU A 869 7.83 5.72 21.07
CA LEU A 869 7.57 4.33 20.67
C LEU A 869 6.23 4.19 19.94
N ALA A 870 5.19 4.83 20.47
CA ALA A 870 3.89 4.90 19.81
C ALA A 870 4.01 5.60 18.44
N ALA A 871 4.77 6.71 18.35
CA ALA A 871 5.02 7.42 17.11
C ALA A 871 5.72 6.53 16.05
N ALA A 872 6.59 5.61 16.47
CA ALA A 872 7.27 4.64 15.62
C ALA A 872 6.40 3.44 15.19
N GLY A 873 5.17 3.33 15.68
CA GLY A 873 4.28 2.20 15.42
C GLY A 873 4.70 0.89 16.09
N VAL A 874 5.51 0.95 17.16
CA VAL A 874 5.95 -0.22 17.94
C VAL A 874 5.28 -0.20 19.30
N HIS A 875 4.55 -1.25 19.63
CA HIS A 875 3.85 -1.36 20.91
C HIS A 875 4.69 -2.12 21.94
N PRO A 876 4.89 -1.56 23.16
CA PRO A 876 5.48 -2.30 24.26
C PRO A 876 4.63 -3.52 24.63
N MET A 877 5.29 -4.67 24.82
CA MET A 877 4.64 -5.94 25.14
C MET A 877 4.74 -6.23 26.64
N ARG A 878 3.69 -6.82 27.23
CA ARG A 878 3.82 -7.36 28.59
C ARG A 878 4.76 -8.58 28.55
N PRO A 879 5.67 -8.75 29.53
CA PRO A 879 6.60 -9.88 29.58
C PRO A 879 5.91 -11.24 29.41
N ALA A 880 4.79 -11.44 30.10
CA ALA A 880 4.04 -12.69 30.04
C ALA A 880 3.55 -13.02 28.62
N ASP A 881 3.06 -12.02 27.88
CA ASP A 881 2.56 -12.20 26.52
C ASP A 881 3.72 -12.43 25.54
N ALA A 882 4.81 -11.66 25.68
CA ALA A 882 6.00 -11.85 24.86
C ALA A 882 6.58 -13.25 25.06
N LEU A 883 6.73 -13.71 26.31
CA LEU A 883 7.22 -15.04 26.65
C LEU A 883 6.30 -16.15 26.17
N ALA A 884 4.97 -15.97 26.26
CA ALA A 884 4.02 -16.97 25.76
C ALA A 884 4.20 -17.25 24.26
N VAL A 885 4.59 -16.24 23.49
CA VAL A 885 4.80 -16.33 22.04
C VAL A 885 6.24 -16.75 21.71
N GLY A 886 7.24 -16.10 22.30
CA GLY A 886 8.65 -16.29 21.95
C GLY A 886 9.32 -17.52 22.55
N MET A 887 8.67 -18.21 23.49
CA MET A 887 9.18 -19.46 24.06
C MET A 887 8.59 -20.72 23.41
N GLY A 888 7.88 -20.56 22.28
CA GLY A 888 7.35 -21.67 21.49
C GLY A 888 8.45 -22.57 20.91
N ASP A 889 8.07 -23.75 20.42
CA ASP A 889 9.02 -24.68 19.83
C ASP A 889 9.36 -24.27 18.39
N HIS A 890 10.44 -23.52 18.22
CA HIS A 890 10.96 -23.12 16.91
C HIS A 890 12.42 -23.52 16.74
N HIS A 891 12.81 -23.93 15.53
CA HIS A 891 14.18 -24.39 15.21
C HIS A 891 15.09 -23.29 14.64
N GLY A 892 14.55 -22.13 14.26
CA GLY A 892 15.28 -21.01 13.66
C GLY A 892 15.36 -19.77 14.57
N ASN A 893 16.04 -18.74 14.07
CA ASN A 893 15.96 -17.40 14.67
C ASN A 893 14.55 -16.84 14.44
N THR A 894 13.99 -16.22 15.48
CA THR A 894 12.63 -15.66 15.46
C THR A 894 12.64 -14.22 15.96
N LEU A 895 11.57 -13.51 15.63
CA LEU A 895 11.31 -12.14 16.04
C LEU A 895 10.00 -12.15 16.81
N VAL A 896 9.94 -11.42 17.92
CA VAL A 896 8.70 -11.22 18.68
C VAL A 896 8.42 -9.74 18.76
N GLY A 897 7.33 -9.30 18.14
CA GLY A 897 6.99 -7.89 18.05
C GLY A 897 5.49 -7.63 18.05
N SER A 898 5.12 -6.43 18.49
CA SER A 898 3.77 -5.89 18.38
C SER A 898 3.85 -4.55 17.67
N PHE A 899 3.10 -4.40 16.59
CA PHE A 899 3.20 -3.26 15.67
C PHE A 899 1.82 -2.71 15.32
N ASP A 900 1.71 -1.39 15.24
CA ASP A 900 0.77 -0.74 14.33
C ASP A 900 1.43 -0.76 12.95
N LEU A 901 0.97 -1.63 12.05
CA LEU A 901 1.62 -1.84 10.76
C LEU A 901 1.52 -0.61 9.85
N VAL A 902 0.45 0.17 9.94
CA VAL A 902 0.28 1.38 9.13
C VAL A 902 1.32 2.41 9.54
N GLN A 903 1.41 2.66 10.85
CA GLN A 903 2.34 3.63 11.40
C GLN A 903 3.79 3.17 11.27
N ALA A 904 4.10 1.90 11.57
CA ALA A 904 5.44 1.34 11.46
C ALA A 904 5.96 1.38 10.01
N ARG A 905 5.12 1.06 9.02
CA ARG A 905 5.49 1.17 7.60
C ARG A 905 5.76 2.61 7.18
N ALA A 906 4.93 3.55 7.61
CA ALA A 906 5.12 4.97 7.31
C ALA A 906 6.44 5.48 7.90
N MET A 907 6.72 5.15 9.17
CA MET A 907 7.92 5.57 9.87
C MET A 907 9.19 4.95 9.31
N LEU A 908 9.21 3.63 9.11
CA LEU A 908 10.34 2.95 8.48
C LEU A 908 10.52 3.43 7.02
N GLY A 909 9.43 3.80 6.35
CA GLY A 909 9.44 4.39 5.01
C GLY A 909 10.27 5.67 4.90
N VAL A 910 10.27 6.52 5.95
CA VAL A 910 11.09 7.75 6.01
C VAL A 910 12.58 7.44 5.84
N PHE A 911 13.02 6.29 6.35
CA PHE A 911 14.42 5.85 6.31
C PHE A 911 14.69 4.82 5.19
N GLY A 912 13.70 4.55 4.34
CA GLY A 912 13.78 3.59 3.23
C GLY A 912 13.46 2.13 3.61
N TYR A 913 13.20 1.82 4.88
CA TYR A 913 13.01 0.45 5.39
C TYR A 913 11.54 -0.01 5.45
N GLY A 914 10.58 0.81 5.01
CA GLY A 914 9.15 0.47 4.94
C GLY A 914 8.83 -0.89 4.28
N PRO A 915 9.50 -1.28 3.17
CA PRO A 915 9.28 -2.57 2.51
C PRO A 915 9.55 -3.80 3.38
N LEU A 916 10.36 -3.70 4.45
CA LEU A 916 10.62 -4.84 5.35
C LEU A 916 9.34 -5.45 5.91
N LEU A 917 8.35 -4.62 6.23
CA LEU A 917 7.06 -5.06 6.79
C LEU A 917 5.98 -5.28 5.71
N SER A 918 6.33 -5.25 4.42
CA SER A 918 5.33 -5.25 3.32
C SER A 918 4.51 -6.55 3.23
N GLU A 919 5.07 -7.68 3.65
CA GLU A 919 4.38 -8.98 3.61
C GLU A 919 3.54 -9.29 4.86
N LEU A 920 3.68 -8.50 5.94
CA LEU A 920 2.85 -8.66 7.12
C LEU A 920 1.40 -8.25 6.85
N LYS A 921 0.45 -9.10 7.23
CA LYS A 921 -0.98 -8.77 7.11
C LYS A 921 -1.47 -8.11 8.39
N ASP A 922 -2.36 -7.14 8.22
CA ASP A 922 -3.08 -6.54 9.34
C ASP A 922 -4.13 -7.55 9.81
N THR A 923 -3.85 -8.23 10.91
CA THR A 923 -4.73 -9.23 11.53
C THR A 923 -5.71 -8.59 12.51
N GLY A 924 -5.59 -7.29 12.77
CA GLY A 924 -6.60 -6.51 13.47
C GLY A 924 -7.86 -6.39 12.61
N THR A 925 -9.00 -6.78 13.16
CA THR A 925 -10.31 -6.34 12.67
C THR A 925 -10.24 -4.85 12.38
N VAL A 926 -10.51 -4.44 11.13
CA VAL A 926 -10.73 -3.04 10.78
C VAL A 926 -11.97 -2.59 11.54
N VAL A 927 -11.77 -2.15 12.78
CA VAL A 927 -12.61 -1.12 13.37
C VAL A 927 -12.23 0.11 12.56
N THR A 928 -13.09 0.46 11.60
CA THR A 928 -13.14 1.83 11.10
C THR A 928 -13.05 2.69 12.35
N PRO A 929 -12.07 3.60 12.50
CA PRO A 929 -12.06 4.47 13.66
C PRO A 929 -13.46 5.05 13.71
N ALA A 930 -14.17 4.79 14.81
CA ALA A 930 -15.43 5.46 15.01
C ALA A 930 -15.08 6.93 14.78
N LYS A 931 -15.72 7.58 13.81
CA LYS A 931 -15.76 9.03 13.77
C LYS A 931 -16.48 9.46 15.05
N THR A 932 -15.80 9.40 16.19
CA THR A 932 -15.88 10.48 17.15
C THR A 932 -15.47 11.69 16.35
N ALA A 933 -16.47 12.43 15.89
CA ALA A 933 -16.26 13.80 15.46
C ALA A 933 -15.34 14.43 16.49
N PRO A 934 -14.24 15.11 16.08
CA PRO A 934 -13.53 15.96 17.01
C PRO A 934 -14.59 16.84 17.69
N PRO A 935 -14.54 17.03 19.03
CA PRO A 935 -15.32 18.11 19.62
C PRO A 935 -15.06 19.34 18.77
N ALA A 936 -16.10 20.08 18.38
CA ALA A 936 -15.95 21.25 17.53
C ALA A 936 -14.96 22.21 18.19
N VAL A 937 -13.67 22.11 17.82
CA VAL A 937 -12.63 23.00 18.29
C VAL A 937 -12.92 24.29 17.53
N ALA A 938 -13.27 25.33 18.27
CA ALA A 938 -13.38 26.66 17.70
C ALA A 938 -12.02 26.97 17.07
N VAL A 939 -11.96 27.00 15.74
CA VAL A 939 -10.72 27.32 15.04
C VAL A 939 -10.31 28.73 15.49
N PRO A 940 -9.09 28.92 16.00
CA PRO A 940 -8.63 30.22 16.49
C PRO A 940 -8.82 31.32 15.43
N GLU A 941 -9.30 32.50 15.82
CA GLU A 941 -9.42 33.67 14.91
C GLU A 941 -8.04 34.08 14.37
N ASP A 942 -6.96 33.84 15.15
CA ASP A 942 -5.56 34.06 14.77
C ASP A 942 -4.84 32.72 14.54
N ARG A 943 -5.11 32.09 13.38
CA ARG A 943 -4.46 30.83 12.99
C ARG A 943 -2.93 30.95 12.85
N PRO A 944 -2.37 32.04 12.30
CA PRO A 944 -0.92 32.25 12.25
C PRO A 944 -0.28 32.31 13.64
N GLY A 945 -0.85 33.09 14.58
CA GLY A 945 -0.37 33.15 15.95
C GLY A 945 -0.46 31.80 16.68
N HIS A 946 -1.55 31.05 16.47
CA HIS A 946 -1.73 29.72 17.06
C HIS A 946 -0.74 28.70 16.51
N LEU A 947 -0.40 28.77 15.22
CA LEU A 947 0.62 27.92 14.60
C LEU A 947 2.00 28.14 15.23
N VAL A 948 2.39 29.41 15.45
CA VAL A 948 3.66 29.77 16.11
C VAL A 948 3.67 29.25 17.55
N GLN A 949 2.54 29.34 18.25
CA GLN A 949 2.40 28.81 19.60
C GLN A 949 2.51 27.28 19.65
N LEU A 950 1.86 26.57 18.73
CA LEU A 950 1.99 25.11 18.60
C LEU A 950 3.43 24.68 18.33
N LEU A 951 4.15 25.44 17.50
CA LEU A 951 5.54 25.16 17.23
C LEU A 951 6.40 25.38 18.47
N ALA A 952 6.21 26.52 19.17
CA ALA A 952 6.92 26.84 20.39
C ALA A 952 6.73 25.75 21.46
N GLU A 953 5.52 25.24 21.63
CA GLU A 953 5.23 24.13 22.55
C GLU A 953 5.92 22.82 22.14
N VAL A 954 5.93 22.51 20.84
CA VAL A 954 6.53 21.27 20.33
C VAL A 954 8.06 21.30 20.39
N ILE A 955 8.69 22.45 20.16
CA ILE A 955 10.15 22.59 20.26
C ILE A 955 10.63 22.96 21.67
N GLY A 956 9.71 23.21 22.60
CA GLY A 956 10.02 23.55 23.99
C GLY A 956 10.56 24.97 24.20
N ALA A 957 10.13 25.95 23.39
CA ALA A 957 10.48 27.36 23.55
C ALA A 957 9.64 28.03 24.65
N ASP A 958 10.25 28.90 25.46
CA ASP A 958 9.59 29.52 26.62
C ASP A 958 8.40 30.44 26.25
N HIS A 959 8.45 31.10 25.08
CA HIS A 959 7.43 32.06 24.62
C HIS A 959 7.32 32.05 23.08
N ALA A 960 6.09 32.12 22.53
CA ALA A 960 5.84 32.15 21.08
C ALA A 960 6.51 33.34 20.37
N ASP A 961 6.64 34.49 21.04
CA ASP A 961 7.31 35.69 20.52
C ASP A 961 8.83 35.53 20.34
N SER A 962 9.41 34.44 20.84
CA SER A 962 10.84 34.14 20.68
C SER A 962 11.17 33.33 19.42
N ILE A 963 10.14 32.89 18.68
CA ILE A 963 10.27 32.11 17.45
C ILE A 963 10.53 33.06 16.27
N ASP A 964 11.68 32.90 15.61
CA ASP A 964 11.96 33.60 14.35
C ASP A 964 11.25 32.87 13.21
N THR A 965 10.12 33.41 12.77
CA THR A 965 9.26 32.76 11.78
C THR A 965 9.88 32.70 10.38
N THR A 966 10.95 33.45 10.13
CA THR A 966 11.69 33.45 8.85
C THR A 966 12.72 32.31 8.78
N MET A 967 13.10 31.75 9.92
CA MET A 967 14.11 30.70 9.99
C MET A 967 13.50 29.32 9.66
N PRO A 968 14.23 28.43 8.97
CA PRO A 968 13.78 27.05 8.78
C PRO A 968 13.49 26.39 10.13
N MET A 969 12.36 25.68 10.26
CA MET A 969 11.95 25.09 11.54
C MET A 969 12.97 24.08 12.09
N VAL A 970 13.68 23.38 11.21
CA VAL A 970 14.78 22.47 11.57
C VAL A 970 15.96 23.22 12.23
N ALA A 971 16.24 24.45 11.79
CA ALA A 971 17.29 25.30 12.38
C ALA A 971 16.88 25.85 13.76
N MET A 972 15.59 25.85 14.08
CA MET A 972 15.04 26.18 15.40
C MET A 972 14.96 24.96 16.33
N GLY A 973 15.47 23.81 15.90
CA GLY A 973 15.52 22.59 16.70
C GLY A 973 14.35 21.64 16.49
N LEU A 974 13.49 21.85 15.48
CA LEU A 974 12.43 20.91 15.12
C LEU A 974 13.03 19.61 14.55
N ASP A 975 13.01 18.53 15.33
CA ASP A 975 13.43 17.20 14.88
C ASP A 975 12.30 16.44 14.16
N SER A 976 12.60 15.26 13.60
CA SER A 976 11.61 14.46 12.84
C SER A 976 10.41 13.98 13.65
N LEU A 977 10.57 13.75 14.95
CA LEU A 977 9.48 13.34 15.84
C LEU A 977 8.61 14.54 16.20
N GLN A 978 9.25 15.66 16.50
CA GLN A 978 8.59 16.94 16.72
C GLN A 978 7.87 17.43 15.47
N ALA A 979 8.40 17.22 14.26
CA ALA A 979 7.72 17.56 13.01
C ALA A 979 6.44 16.76 12.79
N LEU A 980 6.43 15.48 13.20
CA LEU A 980 5.23 14.64 13.15
C LEU A 980 4.21 15.03 14.21
N GLU A 981 4.68 15.34 15.43
CA GLU A 981 3.83 15.85 16.50
C GLU A 981 3.23 17.20 16.12
N PHE A 982 4.04 18.11 15.58
CA PHE A 982 3.62 19.40 15.07
C PHE A 982 2.60 19.23 13.94
N ARG A 983 2.87 18.39 12.93
CA ARG A 983 1.89 18.03 11.89
C ARG A 983 0.57 17.53 12.49
N ARG A 984 0.64 16.60 13.44
CA ARG A 984 -0.54 16.01 14.08
C ARG A 984 -1.35 17.08 14.82
N ARG A 985 -0.69 17.96 15.58
CA ARG A 985 -1.33 19.05 16.33
C ARG A 985 -1.91 20.11 15.40
N VAL A 986 -1.20 20.48 14.34
CA VAL A 986 -1.70 21.42 13.32
C VAL A 986 -2.90 20.83 12.56
N GLN A 987 -2.87 19.54 12.22
CA GLN A 987 -4.02 18.87 11.63
C GLN A 987 -5.22 18.81 12.61
N ALA A 988 -4.97 18.55 13.89
CA ALA A 988 -6.02 18.42 14.89
C ALA A 988 -6.64 19.77 15.30
N GLU A 989 -5.81 20.82 15.43
CA GLU A 989 -6.21 22.11 16.01
C GLU A 989 -6.48 23.19 14.95
N LEU A 990 -5.83 23.11 13.79
CA LEU A 990 -5.99 24.08 12.69
C LEU A 990 -6.65 23.48 11.44
N ASN A 991 -6.94 22.16 11.44
CA ASN A 991 -7.45 21.42 10.29
C ASN A 991 -6.64 21.64 9.00
N PHE A 992 -5.31 21.73 9.17
CA PHE A 992 -4.36 22.01 8.11
C PHE A 992 -3.37 20.85 7.97
N GLU A 993 -3.26 20.30 6.76
CA GLU A 993 -2.36 19.17 6.53
C GLU A 993 -0.99 19.67 6.10
N LEU A 994 0.01 19.35 6.93
CA LEU A 994 1.40 19.67 6.68
C LEU A 994 2.16 18.46 6.13
N PRO A 995 2.77 18.54 4.93
CA PRO A 995 3.70 17.52 4.47
C PRO A 995 4.93 17.49 5.37
N VAL A 996 5.22 16.34 6.00
CA VAL A 996 6.37 16.17 6.91
C VAL A 996 7.70 16.45 6.19
N GLN A 997 7.74 16.13 4.90
CA GLN A 997 8.89 16.42 4.04
C GLN A 997 9.18 17.92 3.91
N ASP A 998 8.16 18.79 4.01
CA ASP A 998 8.35 20.25 3.91
C ASP A 998 8.83 20.79 5.27
N LEU A 999 8.26 20.25 6.37
CA LEU A 999 8.69 20.57 7.74
C LEU A 999 10.17 20.23 7.96
N LEU A 1000 10.64 19.12 7.40
CA LEU A 1000 12.03 18.64 7.51
C LEU A 1000 12.93 19.09 6.35
N GLY A 1001 12.34 19.53 5.24
CA GLY A 1001 13.02 19.98 4.02
C GLY A 1001 13.44 21.45 4.04
N GLY A 1002 13.31 22.12 5.18
CA GLY A 1002 13.77 23.49 5.38
C GLY A 1002 12.69 24.57 5.27
N ALA A 1003 11.40 24.22 5.32
CA ALA A 1003 10.34 25.23 5.39
C ALA A 1003 10.46 26.06 6.69
N SER A 1004 10.24 27.38 6.56
CA SER A 1004 10.09 28.29 7.69
C SER A 1004 8.63 28.34 8.16
N VAL A 1005 8.38 28.94 9.31
CA VAL A 1005 7.00 29.12 9.81
C VAL A 1005 6.22 30.05 8.90
N ASP A 1006 6.88 31.08 8.33
CA ASP A 1006 6.26 31.98 7.35
C ASP A 1006 5.78 31.23 6.10
N HIS A 1007 6.54 30.26 5.58
CA HIS A 1007 6.09 29.44 4.45
C HIS A 1007 4.83 28.64 4.79
N VAL A 1008 4.71 28.15 6.03
CA VAL A 1008 3.53 27.44 6.49
C VAL A 1008 2.36 28.40 6.70
N ILE A 1009 2.60 29.59 7.26
CA ILE A 1009 1.60 30.65 7.43
C ILE A 1009 1.05 31.08 6.07
N ASP A 1010 1.91 31.25 5.07
CA ASP A 1010 1.51 31.59 3.70
C ASP A 1010 0.67 30.48 3.06
N ALA A 1011 1.05 29.21 3.27
CA ALA A 1011 0.27 28.06 2.79
C ALA A 1011 -1.10 27.95 3.51
N LEU A 1012 -1.14 28.23 4.80
CA LEU A 1012 -2.37 28.27 5.61
C LEU A 1012 -3.29 29.43 5.18
N ALA A 1013 -2.71 30.60 4.88
CA ALA A 1013 -3.41 31.77 4.38
C ALA A 1013 -3.93 31.58 2.94
N ALA A 1014 -3.22 30.82 2.11
CA ALA A 1014 -3.65 30.45 0.76
C ALA A 1014 -4.85 29.48 0.77
N GLN A 1015 -5.00 28.67 1.82
CA GLN A 1015 -6.11 27.73 1.97
C GLN A 1015 -7.38 28.35 2.59
N THR A 1016 -7.27 29.56 3.16
CA THR A 1016 -8.40 30.32 3.74
C THR A 1016 -8.97 31.41 2.82
N ARG A 1017 -8.38 31.61 1.65
CA ARG A 1017 -8.97 32.38 0.54
C ARG A 1017 -9.68 31.42 -0.42
#